data_AF-A0A2E8EB82-F1
#
_entry.id   AF-A0A2E8EB82-F1
#
_cell.length_a   1.000
_cell.length_b   1.000
_cell.length_c   1.000
_cell.angle_alpha   90.00
_cell.angle_beta   90.00
_cell.angle_gamma   90.00
#
_symmetry.space_group_name_H-M   'P 1'
#
loop_
_entity.id
_entity.type
_entity.pdbx_description
1 polymer ?
#
loop_
_entity_poly.entity_id
_entity_poly.type
_entity_poly.pdbx_seq_one_letter_code
_entity_poly.pdbx_strand_id
1 'polypeptide(L)'
;MTIKGFRSLAVSLVVASVLGAATLGAQAPNRISFTEEQAEQGRTTYAERCASCHGENLDDGEVAPPLKGVDFPERWRSETPDALFTLTTDTMPQDQPGVLDDATYAALVAFMYQENGTPARGDVLPDDLALLAALAPPRWPRGGGGGLAPGAALPPYPMPSNPAVGLQPATDAMLENPPPGDWLLWRRTYDASGFSPLDRIDRSNVDELRVAWSWSLPPGPNESTPIVHDGVLFIHGYGDEVQALDAATGDLLWQYSRRLPRGTAPSVKRGMSLYGSRLYVPTSDAHIVALEARTGRVVWDKPAADREEGYRMTGGTLVARGKVMVGTTGRVGGGNWIVALDTETGDEAWRFATIAQPGEPFGNSWNGLPVEARNGGSVWIPGSYDPVNNLAFFAPGNTYDTGPLRDLVSRPGVTNDALYLDATLALNPDTGELVWHFQHQANGQWDLDWAFERQIMELTVDGETKRLVVTSGKQAIFDLLEADTGAYVGSIDLGLQNLVTAIDPVTGAKTTDPALLPGDGETKMVCPHVSGGRGWMPTSYDARSKVVYLPIVEACMDLVPVPEGERGSLSSGVRWTVRPRPESDGNYGRLEAVNLETGETVWIARQRAPQTTGTLVTAGGLVFAGALDRRVAAYDSDTGEQLWQTRLNEVPSSSPISYEVNGRQYVAMIVGSGGYQSTSYGTMVSEIRNPPGRGAALWVFRLP
;
A
#
# COMPACT_ATOMS: atom_id res chain seq x y z
N MET A 1 -78.26 -2.28 22.20
CA MET A 1 -79.60 -1.81 21.80
C MET A 1 -79.53 -1.43 20.33
N THR A 2 -80.55 -1.82 19.58
CA THR A 2 -80.57 -2.05 18.14
C THR A 2 -80.88 -0.78 17.32
N ILE A 3 -80.33 -0.73 16.08
CA ILE A 3 -80.96 -0.32 14.80
C ILE A 3 -80.98 1.16 14.35
N LYS A 4 -80.38 1.35 13.14
CA LYS A 4 -80.66 2.24 11.97
C LYS A 4 -80.77 3.76 12.24
N GLY A 5 -80.16 4.70 11.50
CA GLY A 5 -79.63 4.74 10.14
C GLY A 5 -80.26 5.98 9.44
N PHE A 6 -79.48 6.92 8.88
CA PHE A 6 -80.00 7.94 7.95
C PHE A 6 -78.90 8.54 7.04
N ARG A 7 -79.34 8.90 5.83
CA ARG A 7 -78.59 9.29 4.63
C ARG A 7 -78.23 10.78 4.55
N SER A 8 -77.16 11.06 3.79
CA SER A 8 -76.90 12.15 2.82
C SER A 8 -76.92 13.63 3.27
N LEU A 9 -75.84 14.36 2.95
CA LEU A 9 -75.84 15.33 1.84
C LEU A 9 -74.39 15.66 1.41
N ALA A 10 -74.16 15.65 0.09
CA ALA A 10 -72.93 16.06 -0.55
C ALA A 10 -72.97 17.55 -0.91
N VAL A 11 -71.84 18.24 -0.74
CA VAL A 11 -71.59 19.57 -1.31
C VAL A 11 -70.32 19.48 -2.13
N SER A 12 -70.46 19.67 -3.44
CA SER A 12 -69.38 19.74 -4.42
C SER A 12 -68.67 21.10 -4.32
N LEU A 13 -67.33 21.09 -4.23
CA LEU A 13 -66.50 22.25 -4.50
C LEU A 13 -65.69 21.99 -5.78
N VAL A 14 -65.90 22.84 -6.78
CA VAL A 14 -65.18 22.85 -8.05
C VAL A 14 -63.87 23.61 -7.86
N VAL A 15 -62.74 22.97 -8.16
CA VAL A 15 -61.46 23.65 -8.40
C VAL A 15 -60.96 23.22 -9.77
N ALA A 16 -60.78 24.21 -10.65
CA ALA A 16 -60.29 24.06 -12.01
C ALA A 16 -58.77 24.28 -12.09
N SER A 17 -58.12 23.43 -12.89
CA SER A 17 -56.93 23.66 -13.73
C SER A 17 -55.65 24.23 -13.10
N VAL A 18 -54.52 23.51 -13.21
CA VAL A 18 -53.56 23.60 -14.34
C VAL A 18 -52.70 22.31 -14.35
N LEU A 19 -52.84 21.49 -15.40
CA LEU A 19 -51.91 20.41 -15.74
C LEU A 19 -50.81 21.01 -16.63
N GLY A 20 -49.66 21.33 -16.02
CA GLY A 20 -48.43 21.60 -16.76
C GLY A 20 -47.86 20.27 -17.23
N ALA A 21 -48.06 19.93 -18.51
CA ALA A 21 -47.32 18.87 -19.16
C ALA A 21 -45.85 19.31 -19.28
N ALA A 22 -45.01 18.87 -18.35
CA ALA A 22 -43.57 18.92 -18.52
C ALA A 22 -43.20 17.92 -19.64
N THR A 23 -43.10 18.43 -20.85
CA THR A 23 -42.32 17.77 -21.89
C THR A 23 -40.89 17.65 -21.35
N LEU A 24 -40.49 16.45 -20.95
CA LEU A 24 -39.07 16.07 -20.92
C LEU A 24 -38.55 16.23 -22.35
N GLY A 25 -38.06 17.43 -22.67
CA GLY A 25 -37.21 17.60 -23.83
C GLY A 25 -36.01 16.69 -23.61
N ALA A 26 -35.84 15.68 -24.46
CA ALA A 26 -34.57 14.99 -24.56
C ALA A 26 -33.51 16.07 -24.79
N GLN A 27 -32.68 16.36 -23.78
CA GLN A 27 -31.45 17.12 -24.00
C GLN A 27 -30.72 16.38 -25.12
N ALA A 28 -30.45 17.08 -26.22
CA ALA A 28 -29.61 16.52 -27.27
C ALA A 28 -28.33 16.00 -26.60
N PRO A 29 -27.82 14.82 -26.95
CA PRO A 29 -26.58 14.31 -26.36
C PRO A 29 -25.52 15.41 -26.49
N ASN A 30 -24.77 15.69 -25.42
CA ASN A 30 -23.66 16.65 -25.44
C ASN A 30 -22.73 16.27 -26.59
N ARG A 31 -22.84 16.96 -27.72
CA ARG A 31 -22.08 16.63 -28.92
C ARG A 31 -20.71 17.28 -28.81
N ILE A 32 -19.74 16.63 -29.44
CA ILE A 32 -18.40 17.18 -29.59
C ILE A 32 -18.47 18.53 -30.33
N SER A 33 -17.88 19.53 -29.71
CA SER A 33 -17.80 20.92 -30.18
C SER A 33 -16.39 21.42 -29.84
N PHE A 34 -15.76 22.10 -30.79
CA PHE A 34 -14.50 22.84 -30.65
C PHE A 34 -14.57 24.10 -31.50
N THR A 35 -13.72 25.08 -31.19
CA THR A 35 -13.53 26.28 -32.01
C THR A 35 -12.52 26.02 -33.12
N GLU A 36 -12.62 26.79 -34.21
CA GLU A 36 -11.61 26.76 -35.28
C GLU A 36 -10.24 27.17 -34.75
N GLU A 37 -10.21 28.16 -33.85
CA GLU A 37 -8.98 28.65 -33.20
C GLU A 37 -8.31 27.56 -32.36
N GLN A 38 -9.09 26.78 -31.60
CA GLN A 38 -8.57 25.67 -30.81
C GLN A 38 -7.99 24.57 -31.70
N ALA A 39 -8.65 24.22 -32.81
CA ALA A 39 -8.11 23.25 -33.76
C ALA A 39 -6.83 23.78 -34.45
N GLU A 40 -6.75 25.07 -34.75
CA GLU A 40 -5.55 25.68 -35.34
C GLU A 40 -4.36 25.72 -34.35
N GLN A 41 -4.62 25.98 -33.07
CA GLN A 41 -3.62 25.86 -32.01
C GLN A 41 -3.12 24.41 -31.90
N GLY A 42 -4.03 23.44 -32.02
CA GLY A 42 -3.71 22.02 -32.09
C GLY A 42 -2.82 21.69 -33.28
N ARG A 43 -3.16 22.19 -34.47
CA ARG A 43 -2.34 22.01 -35.69
C ARG A 43 -0.94 22.58 -35.52
N THR A 44 -0.82 23.77 -34.93
CA THR A 44 0.47 24.41 -34.67
C THR A 44 1.33 23.55 -33.74
N THR A 45 0.74 23.11 -32.63
CA THR A 45 1.42 22.22 -31.67
C THR A 45 1.80 20.89 -32.31
N TYR A 46 0.92 20.32 -33.14
CA TYR A 46 1.15 19.07 -33.86
C TYR A 46 2.38 19.18 -34.77
N ALA A 47 2.48 20.25 -35.57
CA ALA A 47 3.63 20.49 -36.43
C ALA A 47 4.94 20.59 -35.64
N GLU A 48 4.91 21.23 -34.47
CA GLU A 48 6.10 21.40 -33.63
C GLU A 48 6.54 20.12 -32.90
N ARG A 49 5.58 19.27 -32.49
CA ARG A 49 5.83 18.22 -31.47
C ARG A 49 5.52 16.80 -31.93
N CYS A 50 4.66 16.62 -32.94
CA CYS A 50 4.10 15.32 -33.29
C CYS A 50 4.41 14.89 -34.74
N ALA A 51 4.55 15.85 -35.66
CA ALA A 51 4.75 15.60 -37.09
C ALA A 51 6.01 14.76 -37.39
N SER A 52 7.04 14.84 -36.55
CA SER A 52 8.27 14.03 -36.69
C SER A 52 8.01 12.51 -36.62
N CYS A 53 6.94 12.08 -35.94
CA CYS A 53 6.61 10.66 -35.78
C CYS A 53 5.38 10.25 -36.61
N HIS A 54 4.36 11.11 -36.66
CA HIS A 54 3.08 10.84 -37.31
C HIS A 54 2.97 11.40 -38.74
N GLY A 55 4.01 12.11 -39.19
CA GLY A 55 4.10 12.73 -40.51
C GLY A 55 3.41 14.10 -40.58
N GLU A 56 3.78 14.92 -41.56
CA GLU A 56 3.20 16.26 -41.74
C GLU A 56 1.70 16.21 -42.03
N ASN A 57 1.24 15.13 -42.68
CA ASN A 57 -0.14 14.95 -43.05
C ASN A 57 -0.94 14.10 -42.06
N LEU A 58 -0.38 13.68 -40.93
CA LEU A 58 -1.00 12.78 -39.94
C LEU A 58 -1.15 11.32 -40.40
N ASP A 59 -0.89 11.00 -41.67
CA ASP A 59 -1.02 9.65 -42.20
C ASP A 59 0.17 9.18 -43.05
N ASP A 60 1.25 9.98 -43.04
CA ASP A 60 2.49 9.75 -43.79
C ASP A 60 3.73 9.60 -42.90
N GLY A 61 3.54 9.42 -41.59
CA GLY A 61 4.60 9.10 -40.64
C GLY A 61 5.13 7.68 -40.80
N GLU A 62 6.45 7.51 -40.70
CA GLU A 62 7.10 6.19 -40.78
C GLU A 62 7.22 5.49 -39.42
N VAL A 63 7.04 6.22 -38.32
CA VAL A 63 7.40 5.76 -36.96
C VAL A 63 6.17 5.48 -36.09
N ALA A 64 5.09 6.24 -36.27
CA ALA A 64 3.88 6.14 -35.45
C ALA A 64 2.61 5.95 -36.29
N PRO A 65 1.52 5.41 -35.70
CA PRO A 65 0.28 5.15 -36.44
C PRO A 65 -0.32 6.41 -37.05
N PRO A 66 -1.07 6.28 -38.16
CA PRO A 66 -1.78 7.41 -38.75
C PRO A 66 -2.86 7.95 -37.79
N LEU A 67 -2.89 9.27 -37.61
CA LEU A 67 -3.87 10.01 -36.80
C LEU A 67 -5.06 10.54 -37.64
N LYS A 68 -5.09 10.22 -38.93
CA LYS A 68 -6.26 10.40 -39.79
C LYS A 68 -6.41 9.26 -40.79
N GLY A 69 -7.57 9.19 -41.45
CA GLY A 69 -7.84 8.13 -42.43
C GLY A 69 -8.39 6.87 -41.78
N VAL A 70 -8.60 5.80 -42.54
CA VAL A 70 -9.53 4.69 -42.21
C VAL A 70 -9.33 4.04 -40.82
N ASP A 71 -8.10 3.93 -40.35
CA ASP A 71 -7.78 3.25 -39.09
C ASP A 71 -8.15 4.08 -37.86
N PHE A 72 -8.07 5.41 -37.97
CA PHE A 72 -8.32 6.30 -36.84
C PHE A 72 -9.81 6.29 -36.42
N PRO A 73 -10.79 6.52 -37.31
CA PRO A 73 -12.19 6.35 -36.97
C PRO A 73 -12.54 4.96 -36.49
N GLU A 74 -11.93 3.89 -37.02
CA GLU A 74 -12.28 2.54 -36.55
C GLU A 74 -11.88 2.32 -35.08
N ARG A 75 -10.74 2.90 -34.66
CA ARG A 75 -10.30 2.86 -33.26
C ARG A 75 -11.14 3.74 -32.33
N TRP A 76 -11.56 4.94 -32.78
CA TRP A 76 -12.04 6.01 -31.90
C TRP A 76 -13.53 6.34 -32.02
N ARG A 77 -14.24 5.84 -33.05
CA ARG A 77 -15.67 6.16 -33.27
C ARG A 77 -16.64 5.68 -32.18
N SER A 78 -16.22 4.71 -31.36
CA SER A 78 -17.02 4.21 -30.22
C SER A 78 -16.57 4.80 -28.89
N GLU A 79 -15.49 5.58 -28.88
CA GLU A 79 -14.90 6.14 -27.68
C GLU A 79 -15.31 7.60 -27.51
N THR A 80 -15.41 8.03 -26.26
CA THR A 80 -15.59 9.42 -25.89
C THR A 80 -14.26 10.18 -26.00
N PRO A 81 -14.27 11.52 -26.19
CA PRO A 81 -13.05 12.31 -26.40
C PRO A 81 -11.96 12.19 -25.32
N ASP A 82 -12.33 11.87 -24.09
CA ASP A 82 -11.41 11.63 -22.97
C ASP A 82 -10.47 10.45 -23.24
N ALA A 83 -10.90 9.43 -24.00
CA ALA A 83 -10.06 8.28 -24.31
C ALA A 83 -8.88 8.67 -25.22
N LEU A 84 -9.15 9.46 -26.27
CA LEU A 84 -8.09 9.95 -27.15
C LEU A 84 -7.22 10.98 -26.44
N PHE A 85 -7.84 11.88 -25.67
CA PHE A 85 -7.11 12.85 -24.84
C PHE A 85 -6.13 12.14 -23.91
N THR A 86 -6.61 11.13 -23.17
CA THR A 86 -5.80 10.35 -22.22
C THR A 86 -4.65 9.66 -22.92
N LEU A 87 -4.89 8.96 -24.03
CA LEU A 87 -3.79 8.32 -24.77
C LEU A 87 -2.75 9.34 -25.23
N THR A 88 -3.22 10.49 -25.74
CA THR A 88 -2.32 11.55 -26.23
C THR A 88 -1.48 12.12 -25.09
N THR A 89 -2.08 12.39 -23.92
CA THR A 89 -1.35 12.86 -22.74
C THR A 89 -0.35 11.82 -22.24
N ASP A 90 -0.76 10.56 -22.13
CA ASP A 90 0.03 9.51 -21.47
C ASP A 90 1.19 8.98 -22.33
N THR A 91 1.13 9.17 -23.64
CA THR A 91 2.11 8.59 -24.57
C THR A 91 2.86 9.61 -25.41
N MET A 92 2.41 10.87 -25.45
CA MET A 92 3.00 11.89 -26.32
C MET A 92 3.43 13.16 -25.57
N PRO A 93 4.53 13.78 -25.99
CA PRO A 93 5.55 13.27 -26.93
C PRO A 93 6.29 12.05 -26.37
N GLN A 94 6.74 11.11 -27.22
CA GLN A 94 7.31 9.83 -26.74
C GLN A 94 8.53 9.97 -25.82
N ASP A 95 9.30 11.04 -25.97
CA ASP A 95 10.47 11.33 -25.14
C ASP A 95 10.11 11.99 -23.80
N GLN A 96 8.97 12.68 -23.72
CA GLN A 96 8.45 13.33 -22.52
C GLN A 96 6.91 13.33 -22.46
N PRO A 97 6.26 12.17 -22.20
CA PRO A 97 4.81 12.12 -22.10
C PRO A 97 4.27 13.04 -20.99
N GLY A 98 3.11 13.65 -21.22
CA GLY A 98 2.42 14.53 -20.26
C GLY A 98 3.08 15.89 -20.02
N VAL A 99 4.08 16.28 -20.83
CA VAL A 99 4.82 17.54 -20.64
C VAL A 99 3.99 18.79 -20.97
N LEU A 100 3.03 18.68 -21.91
CA LEU A 100 2.18 19.80 -22.31
C LEU A 100 1.07 20.04 -21.26
N ASP A 101 0.46 21.22 -21.27
CA ASP A 101 -0.74 21.48 -20.47
C ASP A 101 -2.01 20.88 -21.10
N ASP A 102 -3.04 20.71 -20.28
CA ASP A 102 -4.27 20.02 -20.68
C ASP A 102 -5.01 20.77 -21.79
N ALA A 103 -5.00 22.10 -21.77
CA ALA A 103 -5.57 22.93 -22.84
C ALA A 103 -4.90 22.67 -24.20
N THR A 104 -3.58 22.48 -24.20
CA THR A 104 -2.80 22.14 -25.40
C THR A 104 -3.13 20.72 -25.90
N TYR A 105 -3.30 19.75 -24.99
CA TYR A 105 -3.77 18.41 -25.38
C TYR A 105 -5.20 18.43 -25.92
N ALA A 106 -6.10 19.23 -25.34
CA ALA A 106 -7.45 19.39 -25.85
C ALA A 106 -7.45 20.01 -27.25
N ALA A 107 -6.55 20.96 -27.51
CA ALA A 107 -6.35 21.54 -28.84
C ALA A 107 -5.85 20.50 -29.86
N LEU A 108 -4.89 19.64 -29.49
CA LEU A 108 -4.43 18.53 -30.33
C LEU A 108 -5.57 17.54 -30.64
N VAL A 109 -6.42 17.21 -29.66
CA VAL A 109 -7.60 16.37 -29.86
C VAL A 109 -8.60 17.05 -30.80
N ALA A 110 -8.89 18.34 -30.62
CA ALA A 110 -9.77 19.09 -31.52
C ALA A 110 -9.26 19.05 -32.97
N PHE A 111 -7.95 19.25 -33.18
CA PHE A 111 -7.31 19.14 -34.48
C PHE A 111 -7.47 17.74 -35.11
N MET A 112 -7.15 16.67 -34.39
CA MET A 112 -7.33 15.30 -34.87
C MET A 112 -8.80 15.00 -35.22
N TYR A 113 -9.74 15.50 -34.42
CA TYR A 113 -11.17 15.35 -34.70
C TYR A 113 -11.59 16.11 -35.97
N GLN A 114 -11.03 17.30 -36.19
CA GLN A 114 -11.24 18.09 -37.41
C GLN A 114 -10.76 17.35 -38.66
N GLU A 115 -9.53 16.82 -38.62
CA GLU A 115 -8.93 16.08 -39.74
C GLU A 115 -9.68 14.78 -40.08
N ASN A 116 -10.43 14.23 -39.13
CA ASN A 116 -11.26 13.04 -39.33
C ASN A 116 -12.74 13.37 -39.61
N GLY A 117 -13.06 14.63 -39.91
CA GLY A 117 -14.37 15.05 -40.42
C GLY A 117 -15.40 15.42 -39.36
N THR A 118 -15.00 15.65 -38.11
CA THR A 118 -15.83 16.37 -37.14
C THR A 118 -15.71 17.88 -37.39
N PRO A 119 -16.77 18.62 -37.73
CA PRO A 119 -16.66 20.05 -37.99
C PRO A 119 -16.55 20.85 -36.69
N ALA A 120 -15.82 21.97 -36.72
CA ALA A 120 -15.83 22.97 -35.65
C ALA A 120 -17.24 23.56 -35.49
N ARG A 121 -17.67 23.74 -34.23
CA ARG A 121 -19.05 24.17 -33.89
C ARG A 121 -19.10 25.38 -32.94
N GLY A 122 -17.95 25.88 -32.50
CA GLY A 122 -17.82 27.19 -31.87
C GLY A 122 -17.77 27.21 -30.34
N ASP A 123 -18.02 26.10 -29.65
CA ASP A 123 -17.68 25.97 -28.23
C ASP A 123 -16.26 25.42 -28.11
N VAL A 124 -15.55 25.71 -27.02
CA VAL A 124 -14.22 25.12 -26.77
C VAL A 124 -14.40 23.67 -26.32
N LEU A 125 -13.64 22.74 -26.90
CA LEU A 125 -13.54 21.37 -26.39
C LEU A 125 -12.89 21.43 -25.01
N PRO A 126 -13.55 20.95 -23.94
CA PRO A 126 -13.01 21.02 -22.59
C PRO A 126 -11.66 20.31 -22.48
N ASP A 127 -10.81 20.82 -21.60
CA ASP A 127 -9.56 20.17 -21.17
C ASP A 127 -9.74 19.35 -19.88
N ASP A 128 -10.94 19.37 -19.32
CA ASP A 128 -11.34 18.52 -18.19
C ASP A 128 -11.88 17.15 -18.67
N LEU A 129 -11.35 16.07 -18.07
CA LEU A 129 -11.71 14.70 -18.44
C LEU A 129 -13.15 14.34 -18.14
N ALA A 130 -13.72 14.81 -17.03
CA ALA A 130 -15.10 14.48 -16.67
C ALA A 130 -16.06 15.12 -17.68
N LEU A 131 -15.76 16.34 -18.11
CA LEU A 131 -16.49 17.01 -19.18
C LEU A 131 -16.30 16.31 -20.53
N LEU A 132 -15.09 15.88 -20.87
CA LEU A 132 -14.80 15.12 -22.09
C LEU A 132 -15.53 13.77 -22.13
N ALA A 133 -15.53 13.02 -21.02
CA ALA A 133 -16.21 11.73 -20.88
C ALA A 133 -17.75 11.86 -20.95
N ALA A 134 -18.29 13.04 -20.62
CA ALA A 134 -19.71 13.33 -20.75
C ALA A 134 -20.16 13.64 -22.20
N LEU A 135 -19.23 13.82 -23.14
CA LEU A 135 -19.53 14.04 -24.56
C LEU A 135 -19.84 12.72 -25.27
N ALA A 136 -20.76 12.74 -26.23
CA ALA A 136 -21.04 11.56 -27.05
C ALA A 136 -19.90 11.26 -28.05
N PRO A 137 -19.60 9.98 -28.35
CA PRO A 137 -18.61 9.61 -29.36
C PRO A 137 -18.87 10.24 -30.75
N PRO A 138 -17.81 10.44 -31.57
CA PRO A 138 -17.96 11.01 -32.91
C PRO A 138 -18.74 10.08 -33.84
N ARG A 139 -19.51 10.68 -34.76
CA ARG A 139 -20.34 9.94 -35.73
C ARG A 139 -19.59 9.64 -37.02
N TRP A 140 -18.40 9.07 -36.93
CA TRP A 140 -17.65 8.68 -38.10
C TRP A 140 -18.18 7.37 -38.72
N PRO A 141 -18.18 7.23 -40.06
CA PRO A 141 -18.50 5.96 -40.71
C PRO A 141 -17.45 4.89 -40.34
N ARG A 142 -17.85 3.62 -40.32
CA ARG A 142 -16.92 2.49 -40.17
C ARG A 142 -15.92 2.49 -41.33
N GLY A 143 -14.63 2.47 -40.99
CA GLY A 143 -13.56 2.24 -41.96
C GLY A 143 -13.52 0.76 -42.37
N GLY A 144 -13.15 0.48 -43.62
CA GLY A 144 -13.06 -0.89 -44.15
C GLY A 144 -11.77 -1.64 -43.78
N GLY A 145 -11.07 -1.27 -42.70
CA GLY A 145 -9.75 -1.81 -42.33
C GLY A 145 -9.64 -2.10 -40.83
N GLY A 146 -8.76 -3.02 -40.45
CA GLY A 146 -8.40 -3.27 -39.04
C GLY A 146 -9.21 -4.34 -38.28
N GLY A 147 -9.76 -5.35 -38.96
CA GLY A 147 -10.50 -6.44 -38.31
C GLY A 147 -10.48 -7.76 -39.07
N LEU A 148 -11.22 -8.76 -38.57
CA LEU A 148 -11.47 -9.99 -39.32
C LEU A 148 -12.13 -9.64 -40.67
N ALA A 149 -11.68 -10.31 -41.73
CA ALA A 149 -12.28 -10.12 -43.05
C ALA A 149 -13.81 -10.33 -42.98
N PRO A 150 -14.62 -9.53 -43.72
CA PRO A 150 -16.06 -9.74 -43.74
C PRO A 150 -16.42 -11.19 -44.07
N GLY A 151 -17.18 -11.85 -43.18
CA GLY A 151 -17.56 -13.26 -43.31
C GLY A 151 -16.56 -14.27 -42.71
N ALA A 152 -15.39 -13.83 -42.22
CA ALA A 152 -14.49 -14.66 -41.44
C ALA A 152 -14.96 -14.70 -39.97
N ALA A 153 -15.20 -15.91 -39.46
CA ALA A 153 -15.40 -16.17 -38.04
C ALA A 153 -14.11 -16.76 -37.46
N LEU A 154 -13.67 -16.27 -36.30
CA LEU A 154 -12.71 -17.01 -35.51
C LEU A 154 -13.35 -18.32 -35.03
N PRO A 155 -12.63 -19.45 -35.06
CA PRO A 155 -13.12 -20.65 -34.39
C PRO A 155 -13.39 -20.32 -32.92
N PRO A 156 -14.41 -20.95 -32.29
CA PRO A 156 -14.67 -20.75 -30.87
C PRO A 156 -13.41 -21.11 -30.09
N TYR A 157 -12.82 -20.10 -29.43
CA TYR A 157 -11.74 -20.32 -28.49
C TYR A 157 -12.35 -20.89 -27.21
N PRO A 158 -11.86 -22.03 -26.68
CA PRO A 158 -12.29 -22.49 -25.37
C PRO A 158 -11.86 -21.43 -24.35
N MET A 159 -12.81 -20.64 -23.86
CA MET A 159 -12.53 -19.65 -22.81
C MET A 159 -11.98 -20.40 -21.59
N PRO A 160 -10.81 -20.02 -21.07
CA PRO A 160 -10.31 -20.55 -19.82
C PRO A 160 -11.36 -20.38 -18.72
N SER A 161 -11.36 -21.29 -17.75
CA SER A 161 -12.18 -21.09 -16.54
C SER A 161 -11.76 -19.77 -15.89
N ASN A 162 -12.70 -18.85 -15.70
CA ASN A 162 -12.43 -17.61 -14.97
C ASN A 162 -12.82 -17.80 -13.49
N PRO A 163 -11.86 -17.96 -12.57
CA PRO A 163 -12.16 -18.17 -11.15
C PRO A 163 -12.93 -16.99 -10.51
N ALA A 164 -12.85 -15.78 -11.08
CA ALA A 164 -13.62 -14.63 -10.60
C ALA A 164 -15.14 -14.81 -10.73
N VAL A 165 -15.62 -15.72 -11.60
CA VAL A 165 -17.05 -16.09 -11.68
C VAL A 165 -17.47 -16.93 -10.48
N GLY A 166 -16.54 -17.60 -9.80
CA GLY A 166 -16.79 -18.39 -8.59
C GLY A 166 -16.58 -17.64 -7.27
N LEU A 167 -15.86 -16.52 -7.28
CA LEU A 167 -15.36 -15.81 -6.09
C LEU A 167 -16.44 -15.48 -5.04
N GLN A 168 -16.41 -16.14 -3.89
CA GLN A 168 -17.34 -15.89 -2.81
C GLN A 168 -17.07 -14.55 -2.11
N PRO A 169 -18.09 -13.93 -1.49
CA PRO A 169 -17.87 -12.76 -0.65
C PRO A 169 -17.06 -13.14 0.60
N ALA A 170 -16.01 -12.37 0.90
CA ALA A 170 -15.24 -12.55 2.13
C ALA A 170 -16.04 -12.06 3.35
N THR A 171 -16.33 -12.96 4.29
CA THR A 171 -17.10 -12.65 5.51
C THR A 171 -16.18 -12.40 6.70
N ASP A 172 -16.66 -11.75 7.77
CA ASP A 172 -15.88 -11.60 9.01
C ASP A 172 -15.37 -12.96 9.53
N ALA A 173 -16.20 -14.00 9.48
CA ALA A 173 -15.81 -15.35 9.89
C ALA A 173 -14.69 -15.95 9.03
N MET A 174 -14.65 -15.63 7.73
CA MET A 174 -13.55 -16.03 6.84
C MET A 174 -12.28 -15.23 7.12
N LEU A 175 -12.38 -13.94 7.45
CA LEU A 175 -11.20 -13.13 7.78
C LEU A 175 -10.59 -13.52 9.14
N GLU A 176 -11.43 -13.93 10.10
CA GLU A 176 -11.01 -14.49 11.38
C GLU A 176 -10.37 -15.87 11.23
N ASN A 177 -10.96 -16.74 10.42
CA ASN A 177 -10.45 -18.09 10.17
C ASN A 177 -10.45 -18.43 8.67
N PRO A 178 -9.45 -17.95 7.91
CA PRO A 178 -9.39 -18.13 6.47
C PRO A 178 -9.15 -19.60 6.10
N PRO A 179 -9.75 -20.10 5.01
CA PRO A 179 -9.43 -21.40 4.46
C PRO A 179 -7.91 -21.60 4.33
N PRO A 180 -7.38 -22.82 4.56
CA PRO A 180 -5.94 -23.09 4.49
C PRO A 180 -5.28 -22.63 3.18
N GLY A 181 -5.98 -22.81 2.06
CA GLY A 181 -5.53 -22.44 0.73
C GLY A 181 -5.63 -20.95 0.39
N ASP A 182 -6.32 -20.16 1.21
CA ASP A 182 -6.54 -18.74 0.95
C ASP A 182 -5.58 -17.84 1.75
N TRP A 183 -5.37 -16.64 1.22
CA TRP A 183 -4.58 -15.57 1.82
C TRP A 183 -5.36 -14.25 1.74
N LEU A 184 -6.30 -14.04 2.67
CA LEU A 184 -7.30 -12.96 2.54
C LEU A 184 -6.82 -11.58 3.03
N LEU A 185 -5.81 -11.56 3.89
CA LEU A 185 -5.31 -10.35 4.56
C LEU A 185 -3.80 -10.20 4.34
N TRP A 186 -3.26 -9.01 4.65
CA TRP A 186 -1.84 -8.66 4.47
C TRP A 186 -0.88 -9.76 4.98
N ARG A 187 -1.16 -10.36 6.14
CA ARG A 187 -0.36 -11.43 6.75
C ARG A 187 -1.18 -12.70 6.99
N ARG A 188 -2.08 -13.00 6.05
CA ARG A 188 -3.07 -14.09 6.02
C ARG A 188 -4.24 -13.93 6.99
N THR A 189 -3.97 -13.72 8.26
CA THR A 189 -4.94 -13.70 9.36
C THR A 189 -4.91 -12.36 10.11
N TYR A 190 -5.98 -12.08 10.87
CA TYR A 190 -6.07 -10.85 11.66
C TYR A 190 -4.97 -10.69 12.72
N ASP A 191 -4.41 -11.81 13.17
CA ASP A 191 -3.30 -11.85 14.13
C ASP A 191 -1.93 -11.44 13.56
N ALA A 192 -1.87 -11.17 12.25
CA ALA A 192 -0.68 -10.83 11.51
C ALA A 192 0.50 -11.83 11.63
N SER A 193 0.20 -13.11 11.82
CA SER A 193 1.22 -14.16 12.05
C SER A 193 2.14 -14.42 10.86
N GLY A 194 1.71 -14.21 9.61
CA GLY A 194 2.52 -14.56 8.44
C GLY A 194 2.81 -16.06 8.30
N PHE A 195 1.93 -16.90 8.84
CA PHE A 195 2.01 -18.35 8.81
C PHE A 195 1.03 -18.95 7.80
N SER A 196 1.48 -19.95 7.04
CA SER A 196 0.61 -20.78 6.21
C SER A 196 0.44 -22.18 6.81
N PRO A 197 -0.80 -22.69 6.96
CA PRO A 197 -1.03 -24.05 7.43
C PRO A 197 -0.75 -25.12 6.35
N LEU A 198 -0.35 -24.73 5.13
CA LEU A 198 -0.07 -25.65 4.04
C LEU A 198 1.30 -26.33 4.23
N ASP A 199 1.35 -27.62 3.90
CA ASP A 199 2.49 -28.51 4.16
C ASP A 199 2.85 -29.41 2.96
N ARG A 200 2.27 -29.17 1.77
CA ARG A 200 2.61 -29.93 0.56
C ARG A 200 4.04 -29.68 0.11
N ILE A 201 4.51 -28.45 0.27
CA ILE A 201 5.91 -28.04 0.13
C ILE A 201 6.52 -28.14 1.52
N ASP A 202 7.48 -29.05 1.69
CA ASP A 202 8.11 -29.36 2.96
C ASP A 202 9.63 -29.56 2.81
N ARG A 203 10.31 -29.82 3.92
CA ARG A 203 11.77 -30.02 3.97
C ARG A 203 12.29 -31.10 3.03
N SER A 204 11.48 -32.10 2.69
CA SER A 204 11.88 -33.26 1.89
C SER A 204 11.78 -33.03 0.38
N ASN A 205 11.07 -31.99 -0.05
CA ASN A 205 10.77 -31.75 -1.47
C ASN A 205 10.98 -30.29 -1.93
N VAL A 206 11.31 -29.37 -1.03
CA VAL A 206 11.51 -27.94 -1.37
C VAL A 206 12.63 -27.72 -2.40
N ASP A 207 13.60 -28.62 -2.48
CA ASP A 207 14.68 -28.58 -3.47
C ASP A 207 14.18 -28.80 -4.92
N GLU A 208 12.99 -29.38 -5.08
CA GLU A 208 12.32 -29.56 -6.38
C GLU A 208 11.52 -28.33 -6.83
N LEU A 209 11.36 -27.31 -6.00
CA LEU A 209 10.52 -26.14 -6.27
C LEU A 209 10.94 -25.41 -7.56
N ARG A 210 9.99 -25.18 -8.47
CA ARG A 210 10.19 -24.50 -9.76
C ARG A 210 9.25 -23.31 -9.92
N VAL A 211 9.61 -22.40 -10.81
CA VAL A 211 8.70 -21.33 -11.26
C VAL A 211 7.50 -21.97 -11.96
N ALA A 212 6.30 -21.64 -11.48
CA ALA A 212 5.03 -22.00 -12.12
C ALA A 212 4.74 -21.02 -13.26
N TRP A 213 4.80 -19.73 -12.96
CA TRP A 213 4.58 -18.61 -13.87
C TRP A 213 5.13 -17.33 -13.23
N SER A 214 5.22 -16.26 -14.03
CA SER A 214 5.61 -14.92 -13.59
C SER A 214 4.79 -13.87 -14.32
N TRP A 215 4.50 -12.75 -13.66
CA TRP A 215 3.71 -11.64 -14.22
C TRP A 215 4.44 -10.31 -14.04
N SER A 216 4.48 -9.48 -15.09
CA SER A 216 5.11 -8.16 -15.02
C SER A 216 4.22 -7.17 -14.28
N LEU A 217 4.81 -6.37 -13.39
CA LEU A 217 4.12 -5.30 -12.68
C LEU A 217 4.63 -3.93 -13.17
N PRO A 218 3.87 -2.83 -12.94
CA PRO A 218 4.35 -1.49 -13.22
C PRO A 218 5.71 -1.22 -12.56
N PRO A 219 6.67 -0.62 -13.30
CA PRO A 219 8.01 -0.39 -12.80
C PRO A 219 8.01 0.60 -11.63
N GLY A 220 8.77 0.29 -10.59
CA GLY A 220 8.85 1.09 -9.37
C GLY A 220 8.93 0.25 -8.09
N PRO A 221 8.97 0.91 -6.92
CA PRO A 221 8.96 0.22 -5.63
C PRO A 221 7.64 -0.52 -5.43
N ASN A 222 7.71 -1.85 -5.40
CA ASN A 222 6.55 -2.72 -5.17
C ASN A 222 6.77 -3.50 -3.87
N GLU A 223 6.11 -3.07 -2.79
CA GLU A 223 6.19 -3.71 -1.46
C GLU A 223 4.89 -4.48 -1.09
N SER A 224 3.99 -4.60 -2.06
CA SER A 224 2.63 -5.09 -1.87
C SER A 224 2.61 -6.57 -1.58
N THR A 225 1.79 -6.99 -0.62
CA THR A 225 1.56 -8.42 -0.40
C THR A 225 0.31 -8.83 -1.19
N PRO A 226 0.41 -9.78 -2.12
CA PRO A 226 -0.77 -10.28 -2.82
C PRO A 226 -1.77 -10.91 -1.84
N ILE A 227 -3.04 -10.89 -2.20
CA ILE A 227 -4.08 -11.65 -1.50
C ILE A 227 -4.73 -12.63 -2.47
N VAL A 228 -5.13 -13.80 -1.99
CA VAL A 228 -5.68 -14.90 -2.79
C VAL A 228 -6.96 -15.41 -2.17
N HIS A 229 -8.02 -15.51 -2.96
CA HIS A 229 -9.30 -16.11 -2.56
C HIS A 229 -9.93 -16.84 -3.74
N ASP A 230 -10.40 -18.08 -3.52
CA ASP A 230 -11.10 -18.89 -4.53
C ASP A 230 -10.34 -19.00 -5.87
N GLY A 231 -9.01 -19.07 -5.81
CA GLY A 231 -8.15 -19.15 -7.00
C GLY A 231 -7.98 -17.84 -7.77
N VAL A 232 -8.45 -16.71 -7.24
CA VAL A 232 -8.14 -15.37 -7.77
C VAL A 232 -7.03 -14.75 -6.93
N LEU A 233 -5.96 -14.30 -7.57
CA LEU A 233 -4.86 -13.57 -6.94
C LEU A 233 -4.99 -12.07 -7.27
N PHE A 234 -5.00 -11.23 -6.25
CA PHE A 234 -5.06 -9.77 -6.38
C PHE A 234 -3.72 -9.13 -6.00
N ILE A 235 -3.26 -8.19 -6.83
CA ILE A 235 -2.00 -7.45 -6.61
C ILE A 235 -2.24 -5.96 -6.76
N HIS A 236 -1.64 -5.17 -5.88
CA HIS A 236 -1.67 -3.71 -5.92
C HIS A 236 -0.26 -3.21 -6.21
N GLY A 237 0.00 -2.90 -7.47
CA GLY A 237 1.28 -2.45 -7.98
C GLY A 237 1.54 -0.96 -7.77
N TYR A 238 2.78 -0.55 -8.03
CA TYR A 238 3.19 0.85 -8.06
C TYR A 238 2.36 1.65 -9.08
N GLY A 239 2.04 2.92 -8.77
CA GLY A 239 1.17 3.72 -9.65
C GLY A 239 -0.33 3.47 -9.44
N ASP A 240 -0.71 2.79 -8.35
CA ASP A 240 -2.10 2.45 -8.01
C ASP A 240 -2.79 1.59 -9.09
N GLU A 241 -2.03 0.67 -9.68
CA GLU A 241 -2.57 -0.37 -10.57
C GLU A 241 -2.96 -1.60 -9.75
N VAL A 242 -4.19 -2.07 -9.93
CA VAL A 242 -4.70 -3.30 -9.30
C VAL A 242 -5.01 -4.31 -10.36
N GLN A 243 -4.46 -5.51 -10.22
CA GLN A 243 -4.64 -6.62 -11.16
C GLN A 243 -5.23 -7.83 -10.43
N ALA A 244 -6.21 -8.46 -11.05
CA ALA A 244 -6.69 -9.79 -10.66
C ALA A 244 -6.22 -10.81 -11.69
N LEU A 245 -5.57 -11.87 -11.21
CA LEU A 245 -5.02 -12.95 -12.02
C LEU A 245 -5.66 -14.28 -11.60
N ASP A 246 -5.77 -15.21 -12.54
CA ASP A 246 -5.95 -16.62 -12.19
C ASP A 246 -4.70 -17.07 -11.43
N ALA A 247 -4.87 -17.48 -10.18
CA ALA A 247 -3.75 -17.78 -9.29
C ALA A 247 -3.01 -19.07 -9.70
N ALA A 248 -3.61 -19.94 -10.52
CA ALA A 248 -2.96 -21.15 -11.02
C ALA A 248 -2.18 -20.90 -12.32
N THR A 249 -2.70 -20.06 -13.23
CA THR A 249 -2.12 -19.87 -14.57
C THR A 249 -1.37 -18.56 -14.76
N GLY A 250 -1.70 -17.52 -13.98
CA GLY A 250 -1.21 -16.16 -14.17
C GLY A 250 -1.96 -15.37 -15.26
N ASP A 251 -3.08 -15.89 -15.77
CA ASP A 251 -3.89 -15.20 -16.77
C ASP A 251 -4.57 -13.96 -16.16
N LEU A 252 -4.51 -12.83 -16.87
CA LEU A 252 -5.18 -11.60 -16.46
C LEU A 252 -6.71 -11.75 -16.55
N LEU A 253 -7.39 -11.55 -15.43
CA LEU A 253 -8.85 -11.56 -15.34
C LEU A 253 -9.43 -10.17 -15.54
N TRP A 254 -8.87 -9.18 -14.83
CA TRP A 254 -9.19 -7.76 -14.98
C TRP A 254 -8.06 -6.90 -14.41
N GLN A 255 -8.03 -5.64 -14.84
CA GLN A 255 -7.11 -4.62 -14.33
C GLN A 255 -7.87 -3.30 -14.08
N TYR A 256 -7.52 -2.64 -12.98
CA TYR A 256 -7.87 -1.26 -12.68
C TYR A 256 -6.59 -0.43 -12.64
N SER A 257 -6.58 0.72 -13.31
CA SER A 257 -5.47 1.69 -13.25
C SER A 257 -6.03 3.05 -12.84
N ARG A 258 -5.48 3.65 -11.79
CA ARG A 258 -5.87 4.99 -11.36
C ARG A 258 -5.07 6.05 -12.10
N ARG A 259 -5.76 7.03 -12.69
CA ARG A 259 -5.11 8.25 -13.19
C ARG A 259 -4.88 9.21 -12.02
N LEU A 260 -3.62 9.44 -11.69
CA LEU A 260 -3.25 10.38 -10.63
C LEU A 260 -3.37 11.83 -11.11
N PRO A 261 -3.78 12.77 -10.23
CA PRO A 261 -3.75 14.20 -10.54
C PRO A 261 -2.34 14.63 -10.94
N ARG A 262 -2.24 15.59 -11.87
CA ARG A 262 -0.95 16.08 -12.40
C ARG A 262 -0.03 16.52 -11.25
N GLY A 263 1.24 16.08 -11.30
CA GLY A 263 2.23 16.38 -10.25
C GLY A 263 2.16 15.48 -9.01
N THR A 264 1.17 14.58 -8.91
CA THR A 264 1.10 13.60 -7.82
C THR A 264 2.07 12.46 -8.07
N ALA A 265 3.18 12.44 -7.33
CA ALA A 265 4.11 11.31 -7.35
C ALA A 265 3.46 10.04 -6.77
N PRO A 266 3.53 8.90 -7.47
CA PRO A 266 3.05 7.63 -6.93
C PRO A 266 3.81 7.25 -5.66
N SER A 267 3.12 6.51 -4.80
CA SER A 267 3.65 6.04 -3.53
C SER A 267 3.76 4.52 -3.52
N VAL A 268 4.67 4.00 -2.69
CA VAL A 268 4.78 2.56 -2.47
C VAL A 268 3.54 2.03 -1.75
N LYS A 269 3.14 0.79 -2.07
CA LYS A 269 1.95 0.12 -1.52
C LYS A 269 2.35 -1.19 -0.86
N ARG A 270 1.89 -1.46 0.37
CA ARG A 270 2.17 -2.73 1.09
C ARG A 270 0.97 -3.67 1.20
N GLY A 271 -0.26 -3.16 1.15
CA GLY A 271 -1.44 -4.00 1.24
C GLY A 271 -2.74 -3.36 0.75
N MET A 272 -3.73 -4.23 0.60
CA MET A 272 -5.15 -3.95 0.37
C MET A 272 -5.97 -5.02 1.10
N SER A 273 -7.28 -4.82 1.19
CA SER A 273 -8.18 -5.75 1.88
C SER A 273 -9.31 -6.20 0.98
N LEU A 274 -9.71 -7.47 1.10
CA LEU A 274 -10.93 -8.02 0.54
C LEU A 274 -11.98 -8.14 1.65
N TYR A 275 -13.17 -7.59 1.43
CA TYR A 275 -14.31 -7.76 2.34
C TYR A 275 -15.63 -7.67 1.59
N GLY A 276 -16.55 -8.59 1.88
CA GLY A 276 -17.69 -8.86 1.03
C GLY A 276 -17.23 -9.17 -0.39
N SER A 277 -17.86 -8.53 -1.38
CA SER A 277 -17.50 -8.66 -2.79
C SER A 277 -16.58 -7.54 -3.28
N ARG A 278 -15.83 -6.88 -2.38
CA ARG A 278 -15.06 -5.67 -2.72
C ARG A 278 -13.62 -5.71 -2.23
N LEU A 279 -12.73 -5.15 -3.05
CA LEU A 279 -11.37 -4.81 -2.69
C LEU A 279 -11.31 -3.33 -2.27
N TYR A 280 -10.60 -3.03 -1.19
CA TYR A 280 -10.41 -1.67 -0.70
C TYR A 280 -8.96 -1.25 -0.85
N VAL A 281 -8.75 -0.27 -1.73
CA VAL A 281 -7.45 0.07 -2.31
C VAL A 281 -7.06 1.50 -1.91
N PRO A 282 -6.02 1.69 -1.08
CA PRO A 282 -5.55 3.02 -0.71
C PRO A 282 -4.63 3.62 -1.77
N THR A 283 -4.99 4.78 -2.31
CA THR A 283 -4.34 5.40 -3.47
C THR A 283 -3.28 6.43 -3.09
N SER A 284 -2.44 6.82 -4.03
CA SER A 284 -1.30 7.72 -3.87
C SER A 284 -1.71 9.20 -3.71
N ASP A 285 -2.92 9.54 -4.16
CA ASP A 285 -3.61 10.82 -3.96
C ASP A 285 -4.51 10.84 -2.71
N ALA A 286 -4.33 9.89 -1.78
CA ALA A 286 -4.99 9.86 -0.46
C ALA A 286 -6.50 9.51 -0.47
N HIS A 287 -6.95 8.69 -1.42
CA HIS A 287 -8.30 8.11 -1.47
C HIS A 287 -8.33 6.63 -1.08
N ILE A 288 -9.50 6.13 -0.66
CA ILE A 288 -9.83 4.71 -0.72
C ILE A 288 -10.76 4.49 -1.90
N VAL A 289 -10.42 3.53 -2.75
CA VAL A 289 -11.27 3.05 -3.84
C VAL A 289 -11.79 1.67 -3.47
N ALA A 290 -13.11 1.50 -3.52
CA ALA A 290 -13.72 0.18 -3.46
C ALA A 290 -13.95 -0.36 -4.87
N LEU A 291 -13.30 -1.47 -5.21
CA LEU A 291 -13.47 -2.17 -6.47
C LEU A 291 -14.33 -3.41 -6.26
N GLU A 292 -15.26 -3.69 -7.17
CA GLU A 292 -15.96 -4.97 -7.20
C GLU A 292 -14.93 -6.06 -7.56
N ALA A 293 -14.75 -7.04 -6.68
CA ALA A 293 -13.61 -7.96 -6.72
C ALA A 293 -13.60 -8.87 -7.95
N ARG A 294 -14.75 -9.13 -8.56
CA ARG A 294 -14.86 -10.02 -9.74
C ARG A 294 -14.56 -9.32 -11.06
N THR A 295 -14.75 -8.01 -11.10
CA THR A 295 -14.73 -7.23 -12.35
C THR A 295 -13.77 -6.04 -12.34
N GLY A 296 -13.27 -5.62 -11.17
CA GLY A 296 -12.42 -4.44 -11.02
C GLY A 296 -13.17 -3.11 -11.17
N ARG A 297 -14.51 -3.14 -11.28
CA ARG A 297 -15.31 -1.91 -11.42
C ARG A 297 -15.32 -1.12 -10.13
N VAL A 298 -15.11 0.19 -10.24
CA VAL A 298 -15.26 1.11 -9.10
C VAL A 298 -16.70 1.09 -8.60
N VAL A 299 -16.89 0.76 -7.33
CA VAL A 299 -18.16 0.87 -6.62
C VAL A 299 -18.30 2.27 -6.02
N TRP A 300 -17.24 2.73 -5.35
CA TRP A 300 -17.12 4.08 -4.82
C TRP A 300 -15.64 4.49 -4.71
N ASP A 301 -15.41 5.79 -4.67
CA ASP A 301 -14.09 6.42 -4.51
C ASP A 301 -14.25 7.61 -3.55
N LYS A 302 -13.52 7.62 -2.43
CA LYS A 302 -13.67 8.60 -1.36
C LYS A 302 -12.31 9.06 -0.84
N PRO A 303 -12.10 10.38 -0.62
CA PRO A 303 -10.90 10.86 0.02
C PRO A 303 -10.85 10.38 1.48
N ALA A 304 -9.70 9.86 1.90
CA ALA A 304 -9.42 9.57 3.31
C ALA A 304 -8.61 10.70 3.96
N ALA A 305 -7.80 11.41 3.17
CA ALA A 305 -7.07 12.61 3.58
C ALA A 305 -6.80 13.51 2.38
N ASP A 306 -6.27 14.71 2.62
CA ASP A 306 -5.93 15.66 1.57
C ASP A 306 -4.44 15.54 1.16
N ARG A 307 -4.20 15.18 -0.10
CA ARG A 307 -2.84 15.10 -0.64
C ARG A 307 -2.15 16.46 -0.73
N GLU A 308 -2.89 17.53 -0.98
CA GLU A 308 -2.34 18.89 -1.10
C GLU A 308 -1.82 19.41 0.24
N GLU A 309 -2.43 18.98 1.36
CA GLU A 309 -1.94 19.24 2.71
C GLU A 309 -0.68 18.41 3.07
N GLY A 310 -0.30 17.46 2.22
CA GLY A 310 0.91 16.66 2.36
C GLY A 310 0.70 15.24 2.90
N TYR A 311 -0.54 14.80 3.09
CA TYR A 311 -0.84 13.42 3.50
C TYR A 311 -0.62 12.42 2.36
N ARG A 312 -0.19 11.22 2.72
CA ARG A 312 0.01 10.09 1.81
C ARG A 312 -0.42 8.79 2.48
N MET A 313 -0.65 7.74 1.70
CA MET A 313 -0.99 6.41 2.22
C MET A 313 -0.11 5.34 1.59
N THR A 314 0.66 4.63 2.41
CA THR A 314 1.65 3.64 1.94
C THR A 314 1.48 2.25 2.54
N GLY A 315 0.97 2.15 3.78
CA GLY A 315 0.79 0.87 4.48
C GLY A 315 -0.21 -0.02 3.75
N GLY A 316 -1.49 0.21 3.98
CA GLY A 316 -2.56 -0.64 3.47
C GLY A 316 -3.77 -0.53 4.36
N THR A 317 -4.82 -1.23 3.98
CA THR A 317 -6.08 -1.23 4.72
C THR A 317 -6.14 -2.41 5.69
N LEU A 318 -6.82 -2.20 6.82
CA LEU A 318 -7.36 -3.25 7.69
C LEU A 318 -8.89 -3.19 7.55
N VAL A 319 -9.55 -4.31 7.29
CA VAL A 319 -11.01 -4.38 7.33
C VAL A 319 -11.49 -5.24 8.48
N ALA A 320 -12.36 -4.71 9.33
CA ALA A 320 -13.05 -5.45 10.37
C ALA A 320 -14.43 -4.87 10.58
N ARG A 321 -15.46 -5.73 10.74
CA ARG A 321 -16.81 -5.31 11.16
C ARG A 321 -17.43 -4.24 10.26
N GLY A 322 -17.26 -4.39 8.95
CA GLY A 322 -17.77 -3.44 7.97
C GLY A 322 -17.09 -2.07 7.97
N LYS A 323 -15.87 -1.96 8.53
CA LYS A 323 -15.05 -0.74 8.48
C LYS A 323 -13.75 -1.02 7.78
N VAL A 324 -13.41 -0.19 6.79
CA VAL A 324 -12.08 -0.15 6.19
C VAL A 324 -11.26 0.95 6.87
N MET A 325 -10.21 0.55 7.57
CA MET A 325 -9.32 1.42 8.33
C MET A 325 -7.98 1.59 7.61
N VAL A 326 -7.48 2.82 7.54
CA VAL A 326 -6.19 3.14 6.91
C VAL A 326 -5.44 4.21 7.71
N GLY A 327 -4.12 4.10 7.75
CA GLY A 327 -3.23 5.10 8.31
C GLY A 327 -2.72 6.11 7.28
N THR A 328 -2.64 7.38 7.66
CA THR A 328 -1.98 8.42 6.86
C THR A 328 -0.51 8.58 7.28
N THR A 329 0.26 9.13 6.36
CA THR A 329 1.69 9.39 6.51
C THR A 329 2.03 10.79 6.01
N GLY A 330 3.02 11.43 6.62
CA GLY A 330 3.39 12.81 6.30
C GLY A 330 4.00 13.57 7.47
N ARG A 331 4.53 14.76 7.18
CA ARG A 331 5.05 15.72 8.17
C ARG A 331 4.12 16.92 8.31
N VAL A 332 2.82 16.64 8.33
CA VAL A 332 1.77 17.67 8.39
C VAL A 332 1.66 18.19 9.82
N GLY A 333 1.54 19.51 9.98
CA GLY A 333 1.29 20.14 11.27
C GLY A 333 -0.03 19.66 11.85
N GLY A 334 -0.04 19.26 13.13
CA GLY A 334 -1.19 18.61 13.78
C GLY A 334 -1.18 17.08 13.73
N GLY A 335 -0.22 16.48 13.01
CA GLY A 335 0.02 15.03 12.99
C GLY A 335 -0.75 14.27 11.92
N ASN A 336 -0.64 12.95 11.95
CA ASN A 336 -1.30 12.03 11.01
C ASN A 336 -2.59 11.45 11.61
N TRP A 337 -3.33 10.69 10.80
CA TRP A 337 -4.64 10.15 11.13
C TRP A 337 -4.71 8.65 10.89
N ILE A 338 -5.53 7.97 11.69
CA ILE A 338 -6.16 6.70 11.29
C ILE A 338 -7.59 7.04 10.90
N VAL A 339 -8.01 6.64 9.72
CA VAL A 339 -9.34 6.94 9.18
C VAL A 339 -10.07 5.64 8.91
N ALA A 340 -11.33 5.56 9.33
CA ALA A 340 -12.20 4.44 9.05
C ALA A 340 -13.37 4.88 8.18
N LEU A 341 -13.59 4.18 7.07
CA LEU A 341 -14.75 4.36 6.22
C LEU A 341 -15.68 3.15 6.34
N ASP A 342 -16.98 3.38 6.19
CA ASP A 342 -17.96 2.31 6.03
C ASP A 342 -17.69 1.54 4.73
N THR A 343 -17.65 0.20 4.80
CA THR A 343 -17.32 -0.63 3.63
C THR A 343 -18.39 -0.60 2.54
N GLU A 344 -19.64 -0.28 2.88
CA GLU A 344 -20.75 -0.22 1.93
C GLU A 344 -20.84 1.14 1.24
N THR A 345 -20.76 2.23 1.99
CA THR A 345 -20.99 3.58 1.45
C THR A 345 -19.72 4.37 1.17
N GLY A 346 -18.60 4.01 1.81
CA GLY A 346 -17.35 4.77 1.81
C GLY A 346 -17.43 6.06 2.64
N ASP A 347 -18.50 6.29 3.39
CA ASP A 347 -18.59 7.45 4.27
C ASP A 347 -17.69 7.28 5.50
N GLU A 348 -17.10 8.37 5.97
CA GLU A 348 -16.26 8.35 7.15
C GLU A 348 -17.07 7.96 8.39
N ALA A 349 -16.67 6.85 9.01
CA ALA A 349 -17.25 6.37 10.26
C ALA A 349 -16.59 7.05 11.46
N TRP A 350 -15.26 7.17 11.44
CA TRP A 350 -14.48 7.84 12.47
C TRP A 350 -13.06 8.16 11.97
N ARG A 351 -12.38 9.05 12.70
CA ARG A 351 -10.94 9.30 12.57
C ARG A 351 -10.28 9.46 13.94
N PHE A 352 -9.02 9.07 14.03
CA PHE A 352 -8.20 9.17 15.25
C PHE A 352 -6.90 9.92 14.97
N ALA A 353 -6.56 10.92 15.80
CA ALA A 353 -5.31 11.65 15.70
C ALA A 353 -4.15 10.82 16.27
N THR A 354 -3.12 10.58 15.46
CA THR A 354 -1.96 9.74 15.84
C THR A 354 -0.96 10.44 16.75
N ILE A 355 -1.24 11.70 17.10
CA ILE A 355 -0.52 12.47 18.11
C ILE A 355 -1.52 13.09 19.09
N ALA A 356 -1.13 13.21 20.36
CA ALA A 356 -1.95 13.81 21.39
C ALA A 356 -2.24 15.29 21.09
N GLN A 357 -3.52 15.64 21.10
CA GLN A 357 -3.98 17.00 20.78
C GLN A 357 -4.00 17.89 22.03
N PRO A 358 -3.88 19.22 21.87
CA PRO A 358 -4.06 20.15 22.99
C PRO A 358 -5.45 20.02 23.63
N GLY A 359 -5.51 19.98 24.96
CA GLY A 359 -6.78 19.87 25.71
C GLY A 359 -7.30 18.43 25.86
N GLU A 360 -6.67 17.47 25.19
CA GLU A 360 -6.93 16.03 25.35
C GLU A 360 -5.90 15.38 26.29
N PRO A 361 -6.15 14.14 26.77
CA PRO A 361 -5.14 13.37 27.51
C PRO A 361 -3.78 13.39 26.79
N PHE A 362 -2.70 13.59 27.57
CA PHE A 362 -1.32 13.63 27.09
C PHE A 362 -0.98 14.80 26.14
N GLY A 363 -1.87 15.77 25.92
CA GLY A 363 -1.60 16.95 25.10
C GLY A 363 -0.44 17.82 25.60
N ASN A 364 -0.06 17.66 26.87
CA ASN A 364 1.07 18.26 27.56
C ASN A 364 2.42 17.57 27.28
N SER A 365 2.44 16.42 26.59
CA SER A 365 3.65 15.61 26.35
C SER A 365 4.55 16.09 25.22
N TRP A 366 4.14 17.14 24.50
CA TRP A 366 4.84 17.67 23.32
C TRP A 366 5.74 18.85 23.66
N ASN A 367 6.36 18.86 24.83
CA ASN A 367 7.32 19.88 25.25
C ASN A 367 6.78 21.33 25.18
N GLY A 368 5.46 21.49 25.31
CA GLY A 368 4.78 22.79 25.21
C GLY A 368 4.64 23.36 23.79
N LEU A 369 4.89 22.56 22.75
CA LEU A 369 4.76 22.97 21.35
C LEU A 369 3.29 23.27 20.96
N PRO A 370 3.04 24.33 20.17
CA PRO A 370 1.74 24.52 19.53
C PRO A 370 1.46 23.39 18.55
N VAL A 371 0.19 23.03 18.34
CA VAL A 371 -0.21 21.83 17.59
C VAL A 371 0.27 21.85 16.14
N GLU A 372 0.33 23.03 15.54
CA GLU A 372 0.78 23.25 14.16
C GLU A 372 2.28 22.96 13.99
N ALA A 373 3.07 23.02 15.08
CA ALA A 373 4.48 22.66 15.10
C ALA A 373 4.71 21.17 15.44
N ARG A 374 3.66 20.44 15.83
CA ARG A 374 3.72 19.00 16.08
C ARG A 374 3.49 18.26 14.77
N ASN A 375 4.30 17.26 14.48
CA ASN A 375 4.14 16.38 13.33
C ASN A 375 4.79 15.02 13.60
N GLY A 376 4.64 14.07 12.68
CA GLY A 376 5.02 12.67 12.87
C GLY A 376 3.80 11.80 13.15
N GLY A 377 4.00 10.62 13.72
CA GLY A 377 2.90 9.69 14.02
C GLY A 377 2.35 9.01 12.76
N SER A 378 3.14 8.97 11.69
CA SER A 378 2.75 8.30 10.45
C SER A 378 2.41 6.83 10.74
N VAL A 379 1.28 6.35 10.23
CA VAL A 379 0.85 4.95 10.34
C VAL A 379 1.04 4.30 8.97
N TRP A 380 2.19 3.65 8.79
CA TRP A 380 2.70 3.26 7.47
C TRP A 380 2.77 1.75 7.25
N ILE A 381 2.21 0.97 8.17
CA ILE A 381 2.03 -0.48 8.14
C ILE A 381 0.54 -0.78 8.39
N PRO A 382 -0.06 -1.79 7.72
CA PRO A 382 -1.44 -2.20 8.02
C PRO A 382 -1.60 -2.62 9.49
N GLY A 383 -2.77 -2.33 10.08
CA GLY A 383 -3.10 -2.76 11.44
C GLY A 383 -3.40 -4.25 11.55
N SER A 384 -3.50 -4.73 12.79
CA SER A 384 -4.03 -6.06 13.12
C SER A 384 -5.34 -5.94 13.89
N TYR A 385 -6.06 -7.05 14.03
CA TYR A 385 -7.36 -7.05 14.71
C TYR A 385 -7.50 -8.24 15.65
N ASP A 386 -7.94 -7.96 16.87
CA ASP A 386 -8.30 -8.99 17.83
C ASP A 386 -9.83 -9.12 17.91
N PRO A 387 -10.42 -10.16 17.28
CA PRO A 387 -11.86 -10.39 17.35
C PRO A 387 -12.34 -10.79 18.76
N VAL A 388 -11.45 -11.30 19.62
CA VAL A 388 -11.79 -11.71 20.99
C VAL A 388 -12.09 -10.49 21.86
N ASN A 389 -11.20 -9.49 21.82
CA ASN A 389 -11.32 -8.26 22.60
C ASN A 389 -12.03 -7.13 21.83
N ASN A 390 -12.31 -7.33 20.54
CA ASN A 390 -12.80 -6.32 19.61
C ASN A 390 -11.88 -5.08 19.56
N LEU A 391 -10.58 -5.29 19.36
CA LEU A 391 -9.58 -4.22 19.31
C LEU A 391 -8.80 -4.25 18.00
N ALA A 392 -8.76 -3.12 17.31
CA ALA A 392 -7.86 -2.89 16.18
C ALA A 392 -6.57 -2.24 16.67
N PHE A 393 -5.43 -2.82 16.30
CA PHE A 393 -4.12 -2.32 16.72
C PHE A 393 -3.42 -1.56 15.61
N PHE A 394 -2.96 -0.35 15.94
CA PHE A 394 -2.22 0.52 15.03
C PHE A 394 -0.95 1.10 15.65
N ALA A 395 -0.16 1.71 14.78
CA ALA A 395 1.26 1.91 14.97
C ALA A 395 1.77 3.25 14.44
N PRO A 396 1.58 4.34 15.17
CA PRO A 396 2.26 5.61 14.87
C PRO A 396 3.78 5.45 14.97
N GLY A 397 4.48 5.87 13.91
CA GLY A 397 5.94 6.01 13.90
C GLY A 397 6.43 7.28 14.58
N ASN A 398 7.67 7.65 14.29
CA ASN A 398 8.38 8.77 14.92
C ASN A 398 8.01 10.14 14.32
N THR A 399 8.71 11.17 14.80
CA THR A 399 8.86 12.46 14.13
C THR A 399 10.30 12.67 13.68
N TYR A 400 10.49 13.47 12.63
CA TYR A 400 11.80 13.93 12.19
C TYR A 400 12.16 15.30 12.76
N ASP A 401 11.18 16.01 13.33
CA ASP A 401 11.39 17.30 13.97
C ASP A 401 11.71 17.11 15.47
N THR A 402 12.82 16.42 15.72
CA THR A 402 13.26 15.95 17.04
C THR A 402 13.87 17.03 17.94
N GLY A 403 14.48 18.07 17.36
CA GLY A 403 15.18 19.14 18.09
C GLY A 403 14.32 19.83 19.15
N PRO A 404 13.08 20.28 18.82
CA PRO A 404 12.18 20.88 19.79
C PRO A 404 11.69 19.95 20.89
N LEU A 405 11.83 18.62 20.75
CA LEU A 405 11.47 17.63 21.76
C LEU A 405 12.67 17.20 22.62
N ARG A 406 13.89 17.43 22.14
CA ARG A 406 15.12 16.89 22.75
C ARG A 406 15.27 17.29 24.21
N ASP A 407 15.27 18.59 24.48
CA ASP A 407 15.47 19.16 25.81
C ASP A 407 14.15 19.57 26.44
N LEU A 408 13.85 19.02 27.62
CA LEU A 408 12.62 19.31 28.34
C LEU A 408 12.54 20.78 28.75
N VAL A 409 11.45 21.46 28.41
CA VAL A 409 11.19 22.83 28.86
C VAL A 409 10.87 22.85 30.36
N SER A 410 11.42 23.82 31.09
CA SER A 410 11.16 24.00 32.52
C SER A 410 9.75 24.60 32.77
N ARG A 411 8.71 23.81 32.53
CA ARG A 411 7.30 24.16 32.80
C ARG A 411 6.60 23.05 33.60
N PRO A 412 5.95 23.36 34.73
CA PRO A 412 5.25 22.36 35.53
C PRO A 412 4.22 21.56 34.71
N GLY A 413 4.25 20.23 34.85
CA GLY A 413 3.31 19.33 34.21
C GLY A 413 3.50 19.15 32.69
N VAL A 414 4.53 19.72 32.08
CA VAL A 414 4.90 19.43 30.69
C VAL A 414 5.95 18.31 30.67
N THR A 415 5.81 17.39 29.71
CA THR A 415 6.83 16.38 29.39
C THR A 415 7.22 16.52 27.92
N ASN A 416 8.24 15.76 27.49
CA ASN A 416 8.69 15.69 26.11
C ASN A 416 8.60 14.25 25.54
N ASP A 417 7.69 13.45 26.08
CA ASP A 417 7.47 12.06 25.66
C ASP A 417 6.91 11.97 24.23
N ALA A 418 6.21 13.02 23.79
CA ALA A 418 5.58 13.18 22.48
C ALA A 418 4.57 12.07 22.13
N LEU A 419 3.62 11.81 23.02
CA LEU A 419 2.58 10.80 22.77
C LEU A 419 1.70 11.20 21.57
N TYR A 420 1.33 10.31 20.66
CA TYR A 420 1.46 8.86 20.72
C TYR A 420 2.57 8.31 19.80
N LEU A 421 3.67 9.05 19.57
CA LEU A 421 4.76 8.53 18.74
C LEU A 421 5.32 7.22 19.32
N ASP A 422 5.67 6.28 18.42
CA ASP A 422 6.26 4.98 18.77
C ASP A 422 5.45 4.18 19.80
N ALA A 423 4.12 4.23 19.69
CA ALA A 423 3.19 3.56 20.58
C ALA A 423 2.36 2.48 19.88
N THR A 424 1.97 1.45 20.62
CA THR A 424 0.82 0.62 20.25
C THR A 424 -0.46 1.33 20.67
N LEU A 425 -1.38 1.50 19.72
CA LEU A 425 -2.72 2.03 19.93
C LEU A 425 -3.72 0.88 19.80
N ALA A 426 -4.58 0.69 20.79
CA ALA A 426 -5.70 -0.24 20.73
C ALA A 426 -7.01 0.54 20.60
N LEU A 427 -7.62 0.48 19.42
CA LEU A 427 -8.84 1.22 19.08
C LEU A 427 -10.03 0.26 19.01
N ASN A 428 -11.20 0.73 19.47
CA ASN A 428 -12.44 0.07 19.12
C ASN A 428 -12.71 0.28 17.61
N PRO A 429 -12.81 -0.78 16.78
CA PRO A 429 -12.98 -0.64 15.34
C PRO A 429 -14.35 -0.04 14.95
N ASP A 430 -15.37 -0.16 15.80
CA ASP A 430 -16.69 0.36 15.52
C ASP A 430 -16.74 1.89 15.65
N THR A 431 -16.02 2.46 16.63
CA THR A 431 -16.14 3.87 17.06
C THR A 431 -14.87 4.70 16.90
N GLY A 432 -13.68 4.07 16.79
CA GLY A 432 -12.39 4.76 16.79
C GLY A 432 -11.90 5.19 18.19
N GLU A 433 -12.63 4.81 19.25
CA GLU A 433 -12.25 5.13 20.63
C GLU A 433 -10.95 4.43 21.02
N LEU A 434 -10.01 5.18 21.60
CA LEU A 434 -8.79 4.62 22.18
C LEU A 434 -9.12 3.92 23.50
N VAL A 435 -8.95 2.61 23.54
CA VAL A 435 -9.16 1.78 24.74
C VAL A 435 -7.93 1.79 25.63
N TRP A 436 -6.76 1.56 25.04
CA TRP A 436 -5.47 1.66 25.72
C TRP A 436 -4.36 2.02 24.72
N HIS A 437 -3.25 2.52 25.25
CA HIS A 437 -2.01 2.68 24.49
C HIS A 437 -0.81 2.26 25.34
N PHE A 438 0.27 1.86 24.68
CA PHE A 438 1.57 1.62 25.29
C PHE A 438 2.65 2.28 24.44
N GLN A 439 3.40 3.24 25.01
CA GLN A 439 4.50 3.90 24.31
C GLN A 439 5.79 3.11 24.49
N HIS A 440 6.32 2.57 23.38
CA HIS A 440 7.49 1.71 23.43
C HIS A 440 8.79 2.49 23.62
N GLN A 441 8.86 3.70 23.07
CA GLN A 441 10.00 4.60 23.17
C GLN A 441 9.52 6.04 23.35
N ALA A 442 9.62 6.55 24.57
CA ALA A 442 9.41 7.98 24.83
C ALA A 442 10.58 8.81 24.27
N ASN A 443 10.28 10.01 23.80
CA ASN A 443 11.28 10.97 23.30
C ASN A 443 12.28 10.35 22.30
N GLY A 444 11.78 9.72 21.24
CA GLY A 444 12.63 9.16 20.18
C GLY A 444 13.39 10.23 19.40
N GLN A 445 14.73 10.13 19.35
CA GLN A 445 15.64 11.10 18.71
C GLN A 445 16.44 10.52 17.54
N TRP A 446 16.09 9.33 17.03
CA TRP A 446 16.98 8.54 16.14
C TRP A 446 16.31 7.96 14.88
N ASP A 447 15.02 8.23 14.61
CA ASP A 447 14.27 7.56 13.53
C ASP A 447 14.24 6.02 13.69
N LEU A 448 14.09 5.56 14.94
CA LEU A 448 14.03 4.15 15.31
C LEU A 448 12.60 3.73 15.70
N ASP A 449 11.72 3.75 14.70
CA ASP A 449 10.29 3.50 14.82
C ASP A 449 9.89 2.19 15.53
N TRP A 450 8.73 2.25 16.18
CA TRP A 450 7.92 1.11 16.62
C TRP A 450 6.63 0.96 15.82
N ALA A 451 6.72 1.19 14.50
CA ALA A 451 5.56 1.32 13.60
C ALA A 451 5.07 0.00 12.95
N PHE A 452 5.59 -1.14 13.38
CA PHE A 452 5.44 -2.41 12.63
C PHE A 452 4.24 -3.26 13.08
N GLU A 453 4.08 -4.47 12.53
CA GLU A 453 2.95 -5.33 12.86
C GLU A 453 2.81 -5.58 14.36
N ARG A 454 1.55 -5.58 14.83
CA ARG A 454 1.18 -6.02 16.18
C ARG A 454 0.70 -7.46 16.05
N GLN A 455 1.57 -8.42 16.29
CA GLN A 455 1.19 -9.83 16.20
C GLN A 455 0.39 -10.23 17.43
N ILE A 456 -0.76 -10.86 17.23
CA ILE A 456 -1.62 -11.31 18.33
C ILE A 456 -1.38 -12.81 18.53
N MET A 457 -1.04 -13.23 19.74
CA MET A 457 -0.66 -14.62 19.98
C MET A 457 -0.93 -15.07 21.41
N GLU A 458 -0.94 -16.38 21.60
CA GLU A 458 -0.99 -17.00 22.92
C GLU A 458 0.38 -17.54 23.31
N LEU A 459 0.91 -17.04 24.41
CA LEU A 459 2.18 -17.44 25.02
C LEU A 459 1.96 -17.80 26.49
N THR A 460 2.72 -18.77 26.99
CA THR A 460 2.76 -19.11 28.41
C THR A 460 3.77 -18.21 29.12
N VAL A 461 3.30 -17.42 30.06
CA VAL A 461 4.10 -16.50 30.87
C VAL A 461 3.86 -16.83 32.33
N ASP A 462 4.92 -17.12 33.08
CA ASP A 462 4.84 -17.51 34.50
C ASP A 462 3.87 -18.68 34.79
N GLY A 463 3.72 -19.59 33.81
CA GLY A 463 2.83 -20.76 33.90
C GLY A 463 1.37 -20.48 33.51
N GLU A 464 1.03 -19.25 33.14
CA GLU A 464 -0.31 -18.86 32.66
C GLU A 464 -0.28 -18.55 31.16
N THR A 465 -1.23 -19.10 30.41
CA THR A 465 -1.41 -18.75 29.00
C THR A 465 -2.07 -17.38 28.90
N LYS A 466 -1.37 -16.42 28.28
CA LYS A 466 -1.84 -15.06 28.07
C LYS A 466 -2.03 -14.78 26.58
N ARG A 467 -3.07 -14.02 26.24
CA ARG A 467 -3.27 -13.45 24.91
C ARG A 467 -2.52 -12.12 24.83
N LEU A 468 -1.51 -12.06 23.98
CA LEU A 468 -0.56 -10.97 23.92
C LEU A 468 -0.54 -10.30 22.55
N VAL A 469 -0.26 -9.00 22.56
CA VAL A 469 0.21 -8.26 21.41
C VAL A 469 1.73 -8.17 21.51
N VAL A 470 2.41 -8.68 20.49
CA VAL A 470 3.87 -8.72 20.41
C VAL A 470 4.32 -7.90 19.20
N THR A 471 5.28 -7.01 19.42
CA THR A 471 5.89 -6.21 18.35
C THR A 471 7.35 -5.92 18.67
N SER A 472 8.11 -5.53 17.67
CA SER A 472 9.51 -5.10 17.83
C SER A 472 9.72 -3.79 17.09
N GLY A 473 10.45 -2.87 17.69
CA GLY A 473 10.94 -1.65 17.04
C GLY A 473 12.16 -1.89 16.15
N LYS A 474 12.64 -0.81 15.51
CA LYS A 474 13.83 -0.83 14.65
C LYS A 474 15.09 -1.31 15.36
N GLN A 475 15.15 -1.14 16.69
CA GLN A 475 16.19 -1.61 17.60
C GLN A 475 16.32 -3.13 17.68
N ALA A 476 15.34 -3.90 17.17
CA ALA A 476 15.22 -5.34 17.39
C ALA A 476 15.06 -5.71 18.88
N ILE A 477 14.32 -4.87 19.61
CA ILE A 477 13.79 -5.18 20.94
C ILE A 477 12.32 -5.49 20.75
N PHE A 478 11.87 -6.62 21.28
CA PHE A 478 10.45 -6.98 21.37
C PHE A 478 9.84 -6.45 22.65
N ASP A 479 8.60 -5.99 22.59
CA ASP A 479 7.73 -5.82 23.74
C ASP A 479 6.54 -6.76 23.62
N LEU A 480 6.19 -7.37 24.75
CA LEU A 480 5.03 -8.24 24.93
C LEU A 480 4.04 -7.52 25.83
N LEU A 481 2.81 -7.33 25.35
CA LEU A 481 1.75 -6.61 26.05
C LEU A 481 0.51 -7.50 26.15
N GLU A 482 -0.25 -7.44 27.24
CA GLU A 482 -1.57 -8.07 27.29
C GLU A 482 -2.51 -7.41 26.27
N ALA A 483 -3.20 -8.21 25.45
CA ALA A 483 -3.94 -7.72 24.29
C ALA A 483 -5.18 -6.88 24.68
N ASP A 484 -5.79 -7.15 25.83
CA ASP A 484 -7.01 -6.49 26.29
C ASP A 484 -6.73 -5.20 27.08
N THR A 485 -5.64 -5.15 27.84
CA THR A 485 -5.32 -4.04 28.75
C THR A 485 -4.12 -3.20 28.34
N GLY A 486 -3.24 -3.73 27.47
CA GLY A 486 -1.95 -3.10 27.17
C GLY A 486 -0.93 -3.21 28.30
N ALA A 487 -1.20 -4.00 29.34
CA ALA A 487 -0.28 -4.21 30.45
C ALA A 487 1.05 -4.80 29.95
N TYR A 488 2.16 -4.23 30.41
CA TYR A 488 3.49 -4.71 30.06
C TYR A 488 3.74 -6.10 30.67
N VAL A 489 4.22 -7.01 29.84
CA VAL A 489 4.56 -8.38 30.26
C VAL A 489 6.07 -8.61 30.26
N GLY A 490 6.78 -8.10 29.26
CA GLY A 490 8.22 -8.28 29.16
C GLY A 490 8.80 -7.76 27.85
N SER A 491 10.13 -7.78 27.76
CA SER A 491 10.86 -7.42 26.55
C SER A 491 11.98 -8.42 26.26
N ILE A 492 12.28 -8.60 24.98
CA ILE A 492 13.39 -9.44 24.51
C ILE A 492 14.30 -8.54 23.65
N ASP A 493 15.52 -8.26 24.12
CA ASP A 493 16.54 -7.54 23.35
C ASP A 493 17.47 -8.54 22.64
N LEU A 494 17.54 -8.49 21.32
CA LEU A 494 18.37 -9.38 20.50
C LEU A 494 19.85 -8.99 20.46
N GLY A 495 20.27 -7.94 21.17
CA GLY A 495 21.68 -7.51 21.26
C GLY A 495 22.20 -6.86 19.97
N LEU A 496 21.30 -6.26 19.19
CA LEU A 496 21.62 -5.60 17.92
C LEU A 496 21.79 -4.08 18.04
N GLN A 497 21.51 -3.53 19.22
CA GLN A 497 21.42 -2.11 19.49
C GLN A 497 22.39 -1.69 20.61
N ASN A 498 22.78 -0.41 20.64
CA ASN A 498 23.64 0.17 21.68
C ASN A 498 23.01 1.39 22.38
N LEU A 499 21.72 1.61 22.15
CA LEU A 499 20.96 2.79 22.52
C LEU A 499 20.27 2.64 23.88
N VAL A 500 19.49 1.59 24.06
CA VAL A 500 18.74 1.29 25.28
C VAL A 500 19.68 0.60 26.26
N THR A 501 19.90 1.23 27.42
CA THR A 501 20.84 0.77 28.46
C THR A 501 20.14 0.00 29.58
N ALA A 502 18.84 0.23 29.77
CA ALA A 502 18.01 -0.49 30.72
C ALA A 502 16.54 -0.47 30.28
N ILE A 503 15.81 -1.53 30.60
CA ILE A 503 14.35 -1.61 30.48
C ILE A 503 13.81 -1.86 31.88
N ASP A 504 12.90 -1.00 32.34
CA ASP A 504 12.22 -1.21 33.62
C ASP A 504 11.36 -2.48 33.55
N PRO A 505 11.60 -3.49 34.41
CA PRO A 505 10.97 -4.79 34.27
C PRO A 505 9.48 -4.81 34.66
N VAL A 506 8.95 -3.72 35.21
CA VAL A 506 7.54 -3.60 35.62
C VAL A 506 6.74 -2.79 34.60
N THR A 507 7.32 -1.71 34.10
CA THR A 507 6.64 -0.72 33.25
C THR A 507 7.03 -0.82 31.78
N GLY A 508 8.15 -1.48 31.46
CA GLY A 508 8.72 -1.52 30.11
C GLY A 508 9.39 -0.22 29.67
N ALA A 509 9.51 0.77 30.56
CA ALA A 509 10.13 2.05 30.27
C ALA A 509 11.62 1.87 29.90
N LYS A 510 12.01 2.41 28.74
CA LYS A 510 13.36 2.26 28.18
C LYS A 510 14.24 3.46 28.56
N THR A 511 15.36 3.19 29.23
CA THR A 511 16.39 4.20 29.50
C THR A 511 17.37 4.25 28.34
N THR A 512 17.48 5.41 27.71
CA THR A 512 18.37 5.60 26.55
C THR A 512 19.72 6.19 26.99
N ASP A 513 20.82 5.80 26.35
CA ASP A 513 22.15 6.37 26.61
C ASP A 513 22.19 7.87 26.24
N PRO A 514 22.34 8.78 27.22
CA PRO A 514 22.41 10.21 26.96
C PRO A 514 23.64 10.60 26.10
N ALA A 515 24.70 9.78 26.07
CA ALA A 515 25.86 10.05 25.22
C ALA A 515 25.56 9.91 23.71
N LEU A 516 24.47 9.23 23.36
CA LEU A 516 24.01 9.01 21.99
C LEU A 516 22.92 10.00 21.56
N LEU A 517 22.53 10.96 22.41
CA LEU A 517 21.63 12.04 22.03
C LEU A 517 22.32 12.94 20.97
N PRO A 518 21.63 13.26 19.86
CA PRO A 518 22.19 14.16 18.85
C PRO A 518 22.14 15.64 19.30
N GLY A 519 22.84 16.49 18.55
CA GLY A 519 22.75 17.95 18.67
C GLY A 519 23.73 18.60 19.64
N ASP A 520 24.77 17.90 20.09
CA ASP A 520 25.88 18.44 20.88
C ASP A 520 27.12 18.84 20.04
N GLY A 521 27.02 18.71 18.71
CA GLY A 521 28.11 19.01 17.77
C GLY A 521 29.11 17.87 17.58
N GLU A 522 28.88 16.70 18.18
CA GLU A 522 29.73 15.52 17.99
C GLU A 522 29.09 14.48 17.05
N THR A 523 29.94 13.70 16.38
CA THR A 523 29.46 12.53 15.61
C THR A 523 29.20 11.37 16.56
N LYS A 524 28.01 10.75 16.48
CA LYS A 524 27.61 9.62 17.34
C LYS A 524 27.38 8.36 16.52
N MET A 525 27.94 7.23 16.94
CA MET A 525 27.70 5.92 16.32
C MET A 525 26.56 5.19 17.06
N VAL A 526 25.44 5.00 16.36
CA VAL A 526 24.22 4.39 16.90
C VAL A 526 23.91 3.13 16.12
N CYS A 527 23.61 2.05 16.85
CA CYS A 527 23.12 0.80 16.28
C CYS A 527 21.66 0.58 16.72
N PRO A 528 20.77 0.19 15.80
CA PRO A 528 21.00 -0.06 14.38
C PRO A 528 20.93 1.21 13.51
N HIS A 529 21.13 1.05 12.20
CA HIS A 529 20.85 2.08 11.18
C HIS A 529 19.37 2.49 11.18
N VAL A 530 19.02 3.69 10.68
CA VAL A 530 17.63 4.19 10.61
C VAL A 530 16.66 3.30 9.83
N SER A 531 17.13 2.45 8.91
CA SER A 531 16.27 1.47 8.23
C SER A 531 15.96 0.24 9.10
N GLY A 532 16.52 0.20 10.31
CA GLY A 532 16.30 -0.79 11.36
C GLY A 532 17.20 -2.00 11.26
N GLY A 533 17.51 -2.58 12.42
CA GLY A 533 17.93 -3.97 12.54
C GLY A 533 16.77 -4.87 12.14
N ARG A 534 15.59 -4.59 12.69
CA ARG A 534 14.30 -5.12 12.26
C ARG A 534 13.48 -3.98 11.63
N GLY A 535 13.31 -4.00 10.32
CA GLY A 535 12.64 -2.92 9.56
C GLY A 535 11.16 -3.21 9.27
N TRP A 536 10.65 -2.56 8.22
CA TRP A 536 9.26 -2.72 7.74
C TRP A 536 8.90 -4.14 7.31
N MET A 537 9.92 -4.93 6.98
CA MET A 537 9.83 -6.33 6.65
C MET A 537 9.16 -7.08 7.82
N PRO A 538 7.95 -7.60 7.65
CA PRO A 538 7.24 -8.24 8.74
C PRO A 538 7.87 -9.58 9.10
N THR A 539 7.81 -9.89 10.39
CA THR A 539 8.16 -11.20 10.93
C THR A 539 7.07 -12.23 10.59
N SER A 540 7.38 -13.51 10.79
CA SER A 540 6.39 -14.58 10.75
C SER A 540 6.53 -15.46 11.99
N TYR A 541 5.42 -16.05 12.45
CA TYR A 541 5.34 -16.73 13.74
C TYR A 541 4.68 -18.09 13.60
N ASP A 542 5.29 -19.12 14.18
CA ASP A 542 4.71 -20.46 14.26
C ASP A 542 4.19 -20.74 15.68
N ALA A 543 2.87 -20.70 15.84
CA ALA A 543 2.21 -20.93 17.12
C ALA A 543 2.44 -22.34 17.69
N ARG A 544 2.87 -23.31 16.88
CA ARG A 544 3.13 -24.70 17.29
C ARG A 544 4.46 -24.81 18.04
N SER A 545 5.49 -24.11 17.57
CA SER A 545 6.83 -24.09 18.18
C SER A 545 7.09 -22.86 19.06
N LYS A 546 6.19 -21.87 19.03
CA LYS A 546 6.32 -20.57 19.71
C LYS A 546 7.52 -19.75 19.20
N VAL A 547 7.93 -20.01 17.96
CA VAL A 547 9.10 -19.37 17.34
C VAL A 547 8.64 -18.28 16.39
N VAL A 548 9.23 -17.09 16.55
CA VAL A 548 9.17 -16.01 15.56
C VAL A 548 10.42 -16.04 14.68
N TYR A 549 10.25 -15.76 13.39
CA TYR A 549 11.31 -15.73 12.38
C TYR A 549 11.46 -14.32 11.81
N LEU A 550 12.63 -13.72 11.99
CA LEU A 550 12.86 -12.30 11.74
C LEU A 550 13.87 -12.05 10.62
N PRO A 551 13.53 -11.24 9.62
CA PRO A 551 14.50 -10.69 8.69
C PRO A 551 15.22 -9.50 9.33
N ILE A 552 16.54 -9.59 9.44
CA ILE A 552 17.40 -8.61 10.10
C ILE A 552 18.48 -8.08 9.16
N VAL A 553 18.78 -6.78 9.27
CA VAL A 553 19.97 -6.17 8.67
C VAL A 553 20.93 -5.71 9.76
N GLU A 554 22.15 -6.25 9.74
CA GLU A 554 23.20 -5.91 10.68
C GLU A 554 23.99 -4.69 10.20
N ALA A 555 23.47 -3.51 10.53
CA ALA A 555 24.09 -2.22 10.22
C ALA A 555 23.89 -1.21 11.36
N CYS A 556 24.80 -0.25 11.46
CA CYS A 556 24.69 0.91 12.35
C CYS A 556 24.64 2.19 11.50
N MET A 557 24.46 3.33 12.17
CA MET A 557 24.59 4.65 11.57
C MET A 557 25.59 5.52 12.33
N ASP A 558 26.24 6.42 11.62
CA ASP A 558 26.83 7.61 12.21
C ASP A 558 25.85 8.78 12.08
N LEU A 559 25.49 9.41 13.20
CA LEU A 559 24.81 10.69 13.26
C LEU A 559 25.86 11.80 13.21
N VAL A 560 25.97 12.46 12.07
CA VAL A 560 26.97 13.47 11.78
C VAL A 560 26.32 14.87 11.87
N PRO A 561 26.87 15.80 12.66
CA PRO A 561 26.40 17.19 12.70
C PRO A 561 26.41 17.84 11.32
N VAL A 562 25.40 18.64 11.03
CA VAL A 562 25.36 19.48 9.83
C VAL A 562 25.80 20.92 10.14
N PRO A 563 26.32 21.67 9.15
CA PRO A 563 26.61 23.09 9.31
C PRO A 563 25.41 23.89 9.83
N GLU A 564 25.70 24.98 10.55
CA GLU A 564 24.67 25.90 11.04
C GLU A 564 23.79 26.41 9.88
N GLY A 565 22.46 26.37 10.08
CA GLY A 565 21.47 26.76 9.07
C GLY A 565 21.03 25.63 8.13
N GLU A 566 21.69 24.47 8.15
CA GLU A 566 21.21 23.27 7.44
C GLU A 566 20.24 22.46 8.30
N ARG A 567 19.17 21.90 7.70
CA ARG A 567 18.14 21.14 8.44
C ARG A 567 18.61 19.75 8.90
N GLY A 568 19.58 19.14 8.22
CA GLY A 568 19.94 17.74 8.42
C GLY A 568 18.80 16.77 8.08
N SER A 569 18.99 15.49 8.43
CA SER A 569 17.94 14.47 8.33
C SER A 569 16.96 14.53 9.50
N LEU A 570 17.46 14.92 10.67
CA LEU A 570 16.70 15.22 11.89
C LEU A 570 16.88 16.69 12.27
N SER A 571 15.82 17.34 12.75
CA SER A 571 15.89 18.77 13.12
C SER A 571 16.77 19.07 14.33
N SER A 572 17.28 18.05 15.02
CA SER A 572 18.37 18.15 15.99
C SER A 572 19.74 18.48 15.36
N GLY A 573 19.80 18.76 14.05
CA GLY A 573 21.00 19.24 13.38
C GLY A 573 21.97 18.12 12.99
N VAL A 574 21.47 16.94 12.66
CA VAL A 574 22.29 15.80 12.25
C VAL A 574 21.78 15.15 10.97
N ARG A 575 22.70 14.59 10.18
CA ARG A 575 22.41 13.64 9.11
C ARG A 575 22.90 12.25 9.51
N TRP A 576 22.21 11.20 9.08
CA TRP A 576 22.68 9.82 9.28
C TRP A 576 23.47 9.33 8.08
N THR A 577 24.42 8.44 8.30
CA THR A 577 25.11 7.69 7.26
C THR A 577 25.24 6.24 7.68
N VAL A 578 24.93 5.32 6.77
CA VAL A 578 25.02 3.88 7.03
C VAL A 578 26.48 3.44 7.21
N ARG A 579 26.71 2.52 8.13
CA ARG A 579 27.99 1.85 8.33
C ARG A 579 27.82 0.40 8.78
N PRO A 580 28.82 -0.46 8.55
CA PRO A 580 28.88 -1.76 9.19
C PRO A 580 28.84 -1.66 10.72
N ARG A 581 28.29 -2.69 11.37
CA ARG A 581 28.45 -2.87 12.81
C ARG A 581 29.94 -2.93 13.19
N PRO A 582 30.32 -2.50 14.41
CA PRO A 582 31.63 -2.83 14.96
C PRO A 582 31.90 -4.34 14.83
N GLU A 583 33.13 -4.71 14.48
CA GLU A 583 33.57 -6.11 14.33
C GLU A 583 32.79 -6.92 13.27
N SER A 584 32.10 -6.26 12.34
CA SER A 584 31.39 -6.94 11.26
C SER A 584 32.33 -7.84 10.44
N ASP A 585 31.90 -9.08 10.22
CA ASP A 585 32.52 -10.06 9.32
C ASP A 585 32.15 -9.84 7.84
N GLY A 586 31.39 -8.78 7.55
CA GLY A 586 30.85 -8.48 6.24
C GLY A 586 29.54 -9.20 5.92
N ASN A 587 28.98 -10.04 6.80
CA ASN A 587 27.64 -10.59 6.60
C ASN A 587 26.61 -9.65 7.21
N TYR A 588 25.86 -8.96 6.35
CA TYR A 588 24.91 -7.93 6.77
C TYR A 588 23.45 -8.40 6.81
N GLY A 589 23.11 -9.50 6.11
CA GLY A 589 21.80 -10.12 6.25
C GLY A 589 21.80 -11.16 7.36
N ARG A 590 20.77 -11.15 8.19
CA ARG A 590 20.51 -12.15 9.23
C ARG A 590 19.06 -12.60 9.15
N LEU A 591 18.83 -13.90 9.17
CA LEU A 591 17.54 -14.49 9.49
C LEU A 591 17.70 -15.14 10.86
N GLU A 592 16.82 -14.83 11.79
CA GLU A 592 16.90 -15.32 13.16
C GLU A 592 15.58 -15.91 13.61
N ALA A 593 15.68 -17.04 14.31
CA ALA A 593 14.56 -17.67 14.99
C ALA A 593 14.69 -17.44 16.50
N VAL A 594 13.62 -16.93 17.12
CA VAL A 594 13.57 -16.66 18.57
C VAL A 594 12.34 -17.34 19.14
N ASN A 595 12.51 -18.12 20.20
CA ASN A 595 11.38 -18.67 20.94
C ASN A 595 10.84 -17.59 21.90
N LEU A 596 9.58 -17.18 21.73
CA LEU A 596 9.02 -16.05 22.46
C LEU A 596 8.64 -16.34 23.92
N GLU A 597 8.52 -17.61 24.32
CA GLU A 597 8.27 -17.98 25.72
C GLU A 597 9.55 -17.97 26.55
N THR A 598 10.68 -18.37 25.95
CA THR A 598 11.99 -18.42 26.62
C THR A 598 12.82 -17.15 26.41
N GLY A 599 12.55 -16.41 25.34
CA GLY A 599 13.38 -15.28 24.90
C GLY A 599 14.71 -15.70 24.26
N GLU A 600 14.92 -16.99 24.03
CA GLU A 600 16.18 -17.52 23.51
C GLU A 600 16.20 -17.62 21.98
N THR A 601 17.35 -17.28 21.40
CA THR A 601 17.63 -17.54 19.98
C THR A 601 17.73 -19.05 19.75
N VAL A 602 16.92 -19.57 18.82
CA VAL A 602 16.95 -20.97 18.38
C VAL A 602 18.09 -21.18 17.38
N TRP A 603 18.15 -20.32 16.36
CA TRP A 603 19.22 -20.34 15.35
C TRP A 603 19.38 -18.98 14.67
N ILE A 604 20.54 -18.78 14.05
CA ILE A 604 20.87 -17.59 13.26
C ILE A 604 21.47 -18.06 11.93
N ALA A 605 20.89 -17.62 10.82
CA ALA A 605 21.45 -17.77 9.49
C ALA A 605 21.93 -16.40 8.98
N ARG A 606 23.23 -16.28 8.68
CA ARG A 606 23.84 -15.02 8.19
C ARG A 606 24.25 -15.13 6.74
N GLN A 607 24.15 -14.02 6.02
CA GLN A 607 24.54 -13.91 4.62
C GLN A 607 25.10 -12.53 4.29
N ARG A 608 25.84 -12.44 3.18
CA ARG A 608 26.41 -11.19 2.70
C ARG A 608 25.34 -10.14 2.37
N ALA A 609 24.31 -10.54 1.63
CA ALA A 609 23.27 -9.63 1.17
C ALA A 609 22.28 -9.30 2.30
N PRO A 610 21.97 -8.01 2.55
CA PRO A 610 20.90 -7.61 3.48
C PRO A 610 19.54 -8.23 3.13
N GLN A 611 18.74 -8.54 4.16
CA GLN A 611 17.35 -8.95 3.97
C GLN A 611 16.51 -7.79 3.42
N THR A 612 15.59 -8.09 2.51
CA THR A 612 14.74 -7.09 1.84
C THR A 612 13.25 -7.43 1.84
N THR A 613 12.86 -8.60 2.35
CA THR A 613 11.47 -9.08 2.41
C THR A 613 11.03 -9.35 3.84
N GLY A 614 9.71 -9.40 4.06
CA GLY A 614 9.17 -10.13 5.19
C GLY A 614 9.49 -11.63 5.13
N THR A 615 9.24 -12.35 6.22
CA THR A 615 9.35 -13.82 6.25
C THR A 615 7.98 -14.47 6.06
N LEU A 616 7.96 -15.72 5.61
CA LEU A 616 6.77 -16.58 5.58
C LEU A 616 7.17 -17.91 6.20
N VAL A 617 6.48 -18.35 7.25
CA VAL A 617 6.62 -19.72 7.77
C VAL A 617 5.46 -20.59 7.31
N THR A 618 5.72 -21.86 7.03
CA THR A 618 4.70 -22.82 6.56
C THR A 618 4.64 -24.06 7.45
N ALA A 619 3.50 -24.77 7.42
CA ALA A 619 3.32 -25.98 8.19
C ALA A 619 4.28 -27.11 7.80
N GLY A 620 4.80 -27.08 6.56
CA GLY A 620 5.84 -27.97 6.04
C GLY A 620 7.23 -27.77 6.67
N GLY A 621 7.37 -26.82 7.60
CA GLY A 621 8.62 -26.61 8.35
C GLY A 621 9.66 -25.78 7.61
N LEU A 622 9.18 -24.83 6.80
CA LEU A 622 10.01 -23.97 5.96
C LEU A 622 9.76 -22.50 6.30
N VAL A 623 10.83 -21.71 6.25
CA VAL A 623 10.81 -20.25 6.31
C VAL A 623 11.30 -19.69 4.97
N PHE A 624 10.48 -18.89 4.29
CA PHE A 624 10.85 -18.21 3.05
C PHE A 624 11.23 -16.76 3.32
N ALA A 625 12.33 -16.31 2.71
CA ALA A 625 12.82 -14.93 2.76
C ALA A 625 13.61 -14.58 1.49
N GLY A 626 13.75 -13.28 1.22
CA GLY A 626 14.48 -12.75 0.07
C GLY A 626 15.40 -11.59 0.44
N ALA A 627 16.43 -11.42 -0.38
CA ALA A 627 17.54 -10.52 -0.08
C ALA A 627 17.98 -9.68 -1.28
N LEU A 628 18.82 -8.69 -0.96
CA LEU A 628 19.27 -7.65 -1.89
C LEU A 628 20.04 -8.18 -3.12
N ASP A 629 20.57 -9.40 -3.10
CA ASP A 629 21.26 -10.04 -4.23
C ASP A 629 20.32 -10.68 -5.27
N ARG A 630 19.03 -10.39 -5.14
CA ARG A 630 17.91 -10.90 -5.95
C ARG A 630 17.57 -12.36 -5.70
N ARG A 631 18.00 -12.92 -4.57
CA ARG A 631 17.67 -14.30 -4.23
C ARG A 631 16.48 -14.37 -3.30
N VAL A 632 15.62 -15.36 -3.55
CA VAL A 632 14.66 -15.87 -2.59
C VAL A 632 15.12 -17.27 -2.18
N ALA A 633 15.00 -17.58 -0.90
CA ALA A 633 15.48 -18.82 -0.31
C ALA A 633 14.44 -19.41 0.65
N ALA A 634 14.52 -20.71 0.85
CA ALA A 634 13.77 -21.46 1.87
C ALA A 634 14.75 -22.06 2.87
N TYR A 635 14.45 -21.88 4.15
CA TYR A 635 15.24 -22.36 5.28
C TYR A 635 14.43 -23.38 6.07
N ASP A 636 15.10 -24.39 6.62
CA ASP A 636 14.53 -25.27 7.62
C ASP A 636 14.15 -24.46 8.87
N SER A 637 12.90 -24.59 9.32
CA SER A 637 12.38 -23.79 10.44
C SER A 637 13.03 -24.12 11.79
N ASP A 638 13.60 -25.31 11.95
CA ASP A 638 14.08 -25.78 13.25
C ASP A 638 15.59 -25.55 13.40
N THR A 639 16.31 -25.49 12.27
CA THR A 639 17.78 -25.44 12.24
C THR A 639 18.35 -24.21 11.53
N GLY A 640 17.57 -23.54 10.69
CA GLY A 640 18.04 -22.43 9.86
C GLY A 640 18.89 -22.87 8.66
N GLU A 641 18.98 -24.17 8.37
CA GLU A 641 19.68 -24.67 7.19
C GLU A 641 18.97 -24.20 5.91
N GLN A 642 19.72 -23.60 4.98
CA GLN A 642 19.16 -23.17 3.71
C GLN A 642 18.98 -24.39 2.77
N LEU A 643 17.74 -24.78 2.51
CA LEU A 643 17.39 -25.98 1.73
C LEU A 643 17.20 -25.69 0.24
N TRP A 644 16.77 -24.48 -0.10
CA TRP A 644 16.52 -24.08 -1.49
C TRP A 644 16.80 -22.60 -1.70
N GLN A 645 17.18 -22.23 -2.92
CA GLN A 645 17.27 -20.84 -3.36
C GLN A 645 17.13 -20.72 -4.87
N THR A 646 16.66 -19.56 -5.33
CA THR A 646 16.73 -19.17 -6.74
C THR A 646 16.97 -17.67 -6.88
N ARG A 647 17.49 -17.24 -8.03
CA ARG A 647 17.72 -15.83 -8.34
C ARG A 647 16.62 -15.32 -9.26
N LEU A 648 16.05 -14.17 -8.91
CA LEU A 648 14.98 -13.51 -9.63
C LEU A 648 15.49 -12.41 -10.57
N ASN A 649 14.60 -11.88 -11.42
CA ASN A 649 14.94 -10.79 -12.33
C ASN A 649 15.23 -9.48 -11.58
N GLU A 650 14.60 -9.23 -10.43
CA GLU A 650 14.85 -8.05 -9.59
C GLU A 650 14.91 -8.37 -8.09
N VAL A 651 15.17 -7.38 -7.22
CA VAL A 651 15.26 -7.50 -5.76
C VAL A 651 13.89 -7.84 -5.18
N PRO A 652 13.75 -8.95 -4.44
CA PRO A 652 12.58 -9.25 -3.62
C PRO A 652 12.29 -8.10 -2.67
N SER A 653 11.05 -7.60 -2.71
CA SER A 653 10.70 -6.34 -2.04
C SER A 653 9.34 -6.39 -1.34
N SER A 654 8.67 -7.54 -1.27
CA SER A 654 7.39 -7.71 -0.56
C SER A 654 7.48 -8.77 0.53
N SER A 655 6.35 -9.12 1.14
CA SER A 655 6.24 -10.36 1.89
C SER A 655 5.91 -11.54 0.96
N PRO A 656 6.52 -12.72 1.13
CA PRO A 656 6.05 -13.94 0.47
C PRO A 656 4.71 -14.40 1.05
N ILE A 657 3.90 -15.05 0.21
CA ILE A 657 2.66 -15.73 0.60
C ILE A 657 2.68 -17.19 0.14
N SER A 658 1.84 -18.04 0.75
CA SER A 658 1.54 -19.37 0.23
C SER A 658 0.04 -19.62 0.17
N TYR A 659 -0.41 -20.21 -0.93
CA TYR A 659 -1.82 -20.45 -1.23
C TYR A 659 -2.00 -21.80 -1.94
N GLU A 660 -3.23 -22.30 -2.01
CA GLU A 660 -3.55 -23.56 -2.69
C GLU A 660 -4.65 -23.35 -3.74
N VAL A 661 -4.45 -23.88 -4.95
CA VAL A 661 -5.49 -23.93 -5.98
C VAL A 661 -5.50 -25.31 -6.60
N ASN A 662 -6.69 -25.92 -6.72
CA ASN A 662 -6.87 -27.25 -7.30
C ASN A 662 -5.97 -28.32 -6.65
N GLY A 663 -5.78 -28.26 -5.33
CA GLY A 663 -4.97 -29.21 -4.56
C GLY A 663 -3.45 -29.05 -4.74
N ARG A 664 -2.99 -27.94 -5.35
CA ARG A 664 -1.57 -27.63 -5.53
C ARG A 664 -1.21 -26.41 -4.69
N GLN A 665 -0.19 -26.55 -3.84
CA GLN A 665 0.37 -25.44 -3.09
C GLN A 665 1.31 -24.61 -3.96
N TYR A 666 1.22 -23.30 -3.80
CA TYR A 666 2.06 -22.30 -4.46
C TYR A 666 2.73 -21.41 -3.41
N VAL A 667 3.87 -20.82 -3.78
CA VAL A 667 4.53 -19.74 -3.05
C VAL A 667 4.69 -18.56 -4.01
N ALA A 668 4.31 -17.36 -3.58
CA ALA A 668 4.36 -16.16 -4.39
C ALA A 668 5.21 -15.07 -3.75
N MET A 669 5.98 -14.33 -4.55
CA MET A 669 6.87 -13.25 -4.12
C MET A 669 6.90 -12.14 -5.18
N ILE A 670 6.80 -10.88 -4.73
CA ILE A 670 7.00 -9.72 -5.61
C ILE A 670 8.46 -9.26 -5.55
N VAL A 671 8.97 -8.88 -6.72
CA VAL A 671 10.22 -8.13 -6.87
C VAL A 671 9.96 -6.74 -7.42
N GLY A 672 10.81 -5.79 -7.05
CA GLY A 672 10.73 -4.41 -7.50
C GLY A 672 11.46 -3.45 -6.56
N SER A 673 12.77 -3.27 -6.77
CA SER A 673 13.57 -2.33 -5.98
C SER A 673 13.15 -0.86 -6.13
N GLY A 674 13.67 -0.04 -5.23
CA GLY A 674 13.42 1.40 -5.17
C GLY A 674 12.80 1.84 -3.86
N GLY A 675 12.33 0.89 -3.04
CA GLY A 675 11.93 1.13 -1.65
C GLY A 675 13.13 1.49 -0.78
N TYR A 676 12.88 2.24 0.30
CA TYR A 676 13.93 2.81 1.16
C TYR A 676 14.89 1.75 1.71
N GLN A 677 14.40 0.54 1.98
CA GLN A 677 15.21 -0.58 2.47
C GLN A 677 16.30 -0.98 1.46
N SER A 678 15.91 -1.23 0.21
CA SER A 678 16.83 -1.68 -0.85
C SER A 678 17.89 -0.63 -1.20
N THR A 679 17.53 0.66 -1.10
CA THR A 679 18.44 1.77 -1.42
C THR A 679 19.40 2.09 -0.28
N SER A 680 18.95 1.97 0.98
CA SER A 680 19.75 2.29 2.17
C SER A 680 21.00 1.43 2.29
N TYR A 681 20.92 0.16 1.90
CA TYR A 681 21.99 -0.80 2.14
C TYR A 681 22.86 -1.11 0.92
N GLY A 682 22.52 -0.60 -0.26
CA GLY A 682 23.31 -0.83 -1.49
C GLY A 682 24.78 -0.41 -1.36
N THR A 683 25.05 0.69 -0.64
CA THR A 683 26.42 1.18 -0.39
C THR A 683 27.28 0.18 0.39
N MET A 684 26.70 -0.61 1.29
CA MET A 684 27.44 -1.59 2.08
C MET A 684 27.89 -2.82 1.27
N VAL A 685 27.20 -3.08 0.16
CA VAL A 685 27.40 -4.25 -0.71
C VAL A 685 27.50 -3.84 -2.18
N SER A 686 28.34 -2.84 -2.46
CA SER A 686 28.52 -2.26 -3.80
C SER A 686 28.94 -3.28 -4.89
N GLU A 687 29.46 -4.43 -4.49
CA GLU A 687 29.77 -5.56 -5.36
C GLU A 687 28.50 -6.28 -5.89
N ILE A 688 27.37 -6.17 -5.20
CA ILE A 688 26.08 -6.70 -5.62
C ILE A 688 25.47 -5.75 -6.66
N ARG A 689 25.61 -6.12 -7.93
CA ARG A 689 25.06 -5.35 -9.05
C ARG A 689 23.64 -5.81 -9.39
N ASN A 690 22.66 -4.96 -9.07
CA ASN A 690 21.27 -5.13 -9.48
C ASN A 690 21.00 -4.41 -10.81
N PRO A 691 20.00 -4.87 -11.59
CA PRO A 691 19.57 -4.19 -12.81
C PRO A 691 19.34 -2.69 -12.58
N PRO A 692 19.78 -1.82 -13.51
CA PRO A 692 19.61 -0.37 -13.36
C PRO A 692 18.16 0.08 -13.56
N GLY A 693 17.35 -0.73 -14.26
CA GLY A 693 15.92 -0.48 -14.45
C GLY A 693 15.10 -0.92 -13.24
N ARG A 694 14.09 -0.14 -12.87
CA ARG A 694 13.14 -0.46 -11.78
C ARG A 694 12.06 -1.43 -12.25
N GLY A 695 12.45 -2.52 -12.91
CA GLY A 695 11.51 -3.57 -13.30
C GLY A 695 10.83 -4.16 -12.06
N ALA A 696 9.58 -4.59 -12.20
CA ALA A 696 8.85 -5.26 -11.14
C ALA A 696 8.11 -6.47 -11.70
N ALA A 697 7.95 -7.50 -10.89
CA ALA A 697 7.24 -8.72 -11.28
C ALA A 697 6.74 -9.50 -10.06
N LEU A 698 5.64 -10.23 -10.25
CA LEU A 698 5.25 -11.33 -9.39
C LEU A 698 5.90 -12.63 -9.89
N TRP A 699 6.51 -13.38 -8.98
CA TRP A 699 7.00 -14.74 -9.20
C TRP A 699 6.19 -15.73 -8.40
N VAL A 700 5.75 -16.80 -9.06
CA VAL A 700 5.00 -17.88 -8.43
C VAL A 700 5.72 -19.20 -8.62
N PHE A 701 5.82 -19.97 -7.55
CA PHE A 701 6.53 -21.24 -7.47
C PHE A 701 5.61 -22.37 -7.04
N ARG A 702 5.87 -23.59 -7.52
CA ARG A 702 5.22 -24.83 -7.08
C ARG A 702 6.12 -26.04 -7.29
N LEU A 703 5.74 -27.17 -6.68
CA LEU A 703 6.31 -28.47 -7.04
C LEU A 703 5.84 -28.90 -8.45
N PRO A 704 6.67 -29.64 -9.22
CA PRO A 704 6.41 -30.04 -10.61
C PRO A 704 4.99 -30.58 -10.89
#